data_AF-A0AA43CLC8-F1
#
_entry.id   AF-A0AA43CLC8-F1
#
_cell.length_a   1.000
_cell.length_b   1.000
_cell.length_c   1.000
_cell.angle_alpha   90.00
_cell.angle_beta   90.00
_cell.angle_gamma   90.00
#
_symmetry.space_group_name_H-M   'P 1'
#
loop_
_entity.id
_entity.type
_entity.pdbx_description
1 polymer ?
#
loop_
_entity_poly.entity_id
_entity_poly.type
_entity_poly.pdbx_seq_one_letter_code
_entity_poly.pdbx_strand_id
1 'polypeptide(L)'
;MPGTQSIAGINSGLDTNAIVDAMIEFGRANAYVLEAQQAEKGNIITALKALEAKILGLKAQISQLNRSSTFEKTSVTVSDSAYLTASGFGKVGTGQYDLQILSLARNHQMASQGFDDQTSDDMGTGTIDIQVGNGSVRTITIDNTNNSLMGIKNAINEADIGVTATIINDGSDTNANRLVLSGDLTGRENSIEITSNLTGGLNLNYTDSIFDVPETITSATGSSSTISLGASADFTGAEHKTYTFTVQGTGEQTIGSGTITVDWTDGTNSGSIDVDAAGQVQLTGAGADGLWVDFGAGILTAGDEFSVSTFTPTLQEASDAKVSLGSAGGSGSPITVTSTTNTISDLIAGVTLNLKKVTDPGDSVGIEAKLDTTSVKSQIKSFITAYNDVIGFIDQQNEYDADTGSTGVLFTDSSVWTMQRSLRAAVGRGVAGLGGEFNQLFSIGIRTNASGELAIVDASRLDAALENNIDEVVRLFTAGGDSTNSLIEFVAADAQTQTGYSYLVDITNAAEKGTYVGTSLADPATTGITITSTDDELRLKVDGVISGTLQLAHATYNSSTALVDEIQKQIDADSVLKGRGVTVEWIDTGGNGYLKFTSGTYGSESKIDIDTGLNNPADAVLGLQNGTATDGEDVAGTINGETAEGKGQELTGVEGNEFTAGLKLRINLTSAHVGAGAEGFVTPTKGIAAKTNDLLTSLTRAVDGTFARQISNYEKQVEVLADRISDIDERLAVRRDTLLLQFFQMETALGQLNSQRDFLNRQLAGINNNWGLIQKDN
;
A
#
# COMPACT_ATOMS: atom_id res chain seq x y z
N MET A 1 -8.85 34.25 -61.70
CA MET A 1 -9.03 35.26 -62.76
C MET A 1 -9.12 36.63 -62.11
N PRO A 2 -8.40 37.66 -62.61
CA PRO A 2 -8.49 39.02 -62.08
C PRO A 2 -9.76 39.70 -62.61
N GLY A 3 -10.55 40.30 -61.71
CA GLY A 3 -11.58 41.29 -62.05
C GLY A 3 -13.02 40.79 -62.23
N THR A 4 -13.59 40.06 -61.26
CA THR A 4 -15.04 39.81 -61.17
C THR A 4 -15.79 41.05 -60.68
N GLN A 5 -15.84 42.10 -61.51
CA GLN A 5 -16.88 43.12 -61.39
C GLN A 5 -18.12 42.54 -62.07
N SER A 6 -19.11 42.13 -61.27
CA SER A 6 -20.35 41.52 -61.74
C SER A 6 -21.08 42.51 -62.64
N ILE A 7 -21.23 42.19 -63.93
CA ILE A 7 -22.09 42.95 -64.83
C ILE A 7 -23.51 42.40 -64.64
N ALA A 8 -24.16 42.83 -63.56
CA ALA A 8 -25.53 42.44 -63.25
C ALA A 8 -26.47 43.09 -64.30
N GLY A 9 -26.98 42.28 -65.23
CA GLY A 9 -28.16 42.61 -66.04
C GLY A 9 -28.14 43.96 -66.76
N ILE A 10 -26.98 44.50 -67.13
CA ILE A 10 -26.89 45.88 -67.66
C ILE A 10 -27.67 46.02 -68.98
N ASN A 11 -27.76 44.97 -69.81
CA ASN A 11 -28.48 45.01 -71.07
C ASN A 11 -29.89 44.40 -71.01
N SER A 12 -30.16 43.48 -70.07
CA SER A 12 -31.47 42.80 -69.94
C SER A 12 -32.40 43.38 -68.87
N GLY A 13 -31.87 44.08 -67.86
CA GLY A 13 -32.61 44.52 -66.68
C GLY A 13 -32.95 43.41 -65.67
N LEU A 14 -32.42 42.19 -65.84
CA LEU A 14 -32.65 41.05 -64.96
C LEU A 14 -31.52 40.88 -63.94
N ASP A 15 -31.87 40.58 -62.68
CA ASP A 15 -30.88 40.20 -61.67
C ASP A 15 -30.41 38.75 -61.88
N THR A 16 -29.46 38.59 -62.78
CA THR A 16 -28.88 37.29 -63.11
C THR A 16 -28.19 36.61 -61.93
N ASN A 17 -27.70 37.35 -60.92
CA ASN A 17 -27.11 36.75 -59.73
C ASN A 17 -28.20 36.11 -58.87
N ALA A 18 -29.29 36.82 -58.60
CA ALA A 18 -30.42 36.28 -57.84
C ALA A 18 -31.04 35.04 -58.50
N ILE A 19 -31.11 35.01 -59.84
CA ILE A 19 -31.62 33.85 -60.59
C ILE A 19 -30.67 32.65 -60.46
N VAL A 20 -29.36 32.88 -60.60
CA VAL A 20 -28.35 31.82 -60.42
C VAL A 20 -28.36 31.31 -58.98
N ASP A 21 -28.43 32.19 -57.98
CA ASP A 21 -28.53 31.83 -56.57
C ASP A 21 -29.75 30.94 -56.29
N ALA A 22 -30.93 31.35 -56.77
CA ALA A 22 -32.15 30.55 -56.61
C ALA A 22 -32.05 29.17 -57.29
N MET A 23 -31.38 29.08 -58.44
CA MET A 23 -31.15 27.80 -59.12
C MET A 23 -30.19 26.88 -58.36
N ILE A 24 -29.12 27.44 -57.78
CA ILE A 24 -28.16 26.69 -56.97
C ILE A 24 -28.81 26.23 -55.66
N GLU A 25 -29.60 27.09 -55.02
CA GLU A 25 -30.31 26.79 -53.78
C GLU A 25 -31.34 25.67 -53.98
N PHE A 26 -32.11 25.70 -55.06
CA PHE A 26 -32.97 24.57 -55.45
C PHE A 26 -32.14 23.28 -55.70
N GLY A 27 -30.97 23.42 -56.30
CA GLY A 27 -30.02 22.32 -56.51
C GLY A 27 -29.51 21.67 -55.21
N ARG A 28 -29.44 22.43 -54.10
CA ARG A 28 -29.06 21.92 -52.77
C ARG A 28 -30.17 21.18 -52.01
N ALA A 29 -31.41 21.09 -52.54
CA ALA A 29 -32.51 20.40 -51.85
C ALA A 29 -32.15 18.96 -51.39
N ASN A 30 -31.40 18.23 -52.22
CA ASN A 30 -30.92 16.89 -51.87
C ASN A 30 -29.83 16.92 -50.79
N ALA A 31 -28.95 17.92 -50.79
CA ALA A 31 -27.92 18.08 -49.76
C ALA A 31 -28.56 18.32 -48.39
N TYR A 32 -29.59 19.16 -48.29
CA TYR A 32 -30.30 19.41 -47.03
C TYR A 32 -30.89 18.14 -46.40
N VAL A 33 -31.40 17.21 -47.23
CA VAL A 33 -31.89 15.91 -46.73
C VAL A 33 -30.74 15.05 -46.20
N LEU A 34 -29.60 15.02 -46.88
CA LEU A 34 -28.41 14.28 -46.43
C LEU A 34 -27.79 14.91 -45.17
N GLU A 35 -27.76 16.24 -45.07
CA GLU A 35 -27.31 16.98 -43.88
C GLU A 35 -28.19 16.63 -42.67
N ALA A 36 -29.52 16.56 -42.85
CA ALA A 36 -30.44 16.13 -41.79
C ALA A 36 -30.17 14.67 -41.35
N GLN A 37 -29.94 13.76 -42.30
CA GLN A 37 -29.59 12.36 -42.00
C GLN A 37 -28.22 12.26 -41.30
N GLN A 38 -27.26 13.10 -41.69
CA GLN A 38 -25.94 13.15 -41.07
C GLN A 38 -26.05 13.61 -39.61
N ALA A 39 -26.82 14.67 -39.36
CA ALA A 39 -27.10 15.18 -38.02
C ALA A 39 -27.79 14.13 -37.14
N GLU A 40 -28.79 13.43 -37.68
CA GLU A 40 -29.48 12.33 -36.98
C GLU A 40 -28.50 11.23 -36.54
N LYS A 41 -27.62 10.77 -37.43
CA LYS A 41 -26.59 9.77 -37.10
C LYS A 41 -25.56 10.29 -36.10
N GLY A 42 -25.17 11.57 -36.20
CA GLY A 42 -24.32 12.24 -35.22
C GLY A 42 -24.95 12.25 -33.82
N ASN A 43 -26.26 12.50 -33.73
CA ASN A 43 -27.00 12.43 -32.48
C ASN A 43 -27.05 11.00 -31.92
N ILE A 44 -27.23 9.98 -32.78
CA ILE A 44 -27.18 8.57 -32.38
C ILE A 44 -25.81 8.20 -31.80
N ILE A 45 -24.71 8.60 -32.46
CA ILE A 45 -23.34 8.37 -31.94
C ILE A 45 -23.18 9.00 -30.55
N THR A 46 -23.67 10.23 -30.37
CA THR A 46 -23.60 10.95 -29.10
C THR A 46 -24.40 10.21 -28.00
N ALA A 47 -25.61 9.76 -28.32
CA ALA A 47 -26.45 9.01 -27.39
C ALA A 47 -25.85 7.63 -27.03
N LEU A 48 -25.26 6.92 -28.00
CA LEU A 48 -24.56 5.64 -27.76
C LEU A 48 -23.32 5.84 -26.87
N LYS A 49 -22.51 6.89 -27.10
CA LYS A 49 -21.37 7.23 -26.24
C LYS A 49 -21.81 7.59 -24.81
N ALA A 50 -22.95 8.29 -24.66
CA ALA A 50 -23.53 8.57 -23.35
C ALA A 50 -24.00 7.29 -22.63
N LEU A 51 -24.62 6.35 -23.35
CA LEU A 51 -24.99 5.05 -22.80
C LEU A 51 -23.76 4.21 -22.43
N GLU A 52 -22.75 4.16 -23.30
CA GLU A 52 -21.48 3.48 -23.03
C GLU A 52 -20.82 4.01 -21.75
N ALA A 53 -20.78 5.33 -21.55
CA ALA A 53 -20.25 5.93 -20.32
C ALA A 53 -21.02 5.48 -19.06
N LYS A 54 -22.36 5.40 -19.12
CA LYS A 54 -23.17 4.89 -18.02
C LYS A 54 -22.91 3.41 -17.75
N ILE A 55 -22.80 2.62 -18.81
CA ILE A 55 -22.46 1.19 -18.73
C ILE A 55 -21.07 0.98 -18.12
N LEU A 56 -20.07 1.79 -18.47
CA LEU A 56 -18.75 1.76 -17.86
C LEU A 56 -18.81 2.14 -16.37
N GLY A 57 -19.65 3.11 -16.01
CA GLY A 57 -19.94 3.44 -14.61
C GLY A 57 -20.52 2.27 -13.82
N LEU A 58 -21.51 1.57 -14.39
CA LEU A 58 -22.05 0.33 -13.82
C LEU A 58 -20.99 -0.77 -13.72
N LYS A 59 -20.17 -0.95 -14.77
CA LYS A 59 -19.08 -1.94 -14.78
C LYS A 59 -18.09 -1.73 -13.65
N ALA A 60 -17.76 -0.47 -13.31
CA ALA A 60 -16.90 -0.16 -12.18
C ALA A 60 -17.50 -0.64 -10.84
N GLN A 61 -18.79 -0.37 -10.60
CA GLN A 61 -19.48 -0.81 -9.37
C GLN A 61 -19.61 -2.34 -9.29
N ILE A 62 -19.92 -2.97 -10.42
CA ILE A 62 -19.99 -4.43 -10.55
C ILE A 62 -18.61 -5.08 -10.32
N SER A 63 -17.54 -4.49 -10.85
CA SER A 63 -16.18 -5.00 -10.65
C SER A 63 -15.77 -4.95 -9.18
N GLN A 64 -16.21 -3.95 -8.43
CA GLN A 64 -16.01 -3.89 -6.98
C GLN A 64 -16.80 -4.99 -6.25
N LEU A 65 -18.08 -5.21 -6.60
CA LEU A 65 -18.88 -6.30 -6.04
C LEU A 65 -18.44 -7.70 -6.48
N ASN A 66 -17.64 -7.82 -7.55
CA ASN A 66 -17.09 -9.10 -7.99
C ASN A 66 -15.82 -9.51 -7.23
N ARG A 67 -15.45 -8.80 -6.15
CA ARG A 67 -14.27 -9.10 -5.34
C ARG A 67 -14.69 -9.55 -3.94
N SER A 68 -14.22 -10.71 -3.49
CA SER A 68 -14.48 -11.19 -2.11
C SER A 68 -14.01 -10.21 -1.04
N SER A 69 -12.87 -9.53 -1.26
CA SER A 69 -12.34 -8.49 -0.37
C SER A 69 -13.29 -7.34 -0.08
N THR A 70 -14.26 -7.08 -0.97
CA THR A 70 -15.29 -6.05 -0.77
C THR A 70 -16.24 -6.42 0.37
N PHE A 71 -16.46 -7.71 0.59
CA PHE A 71 -17.34 -8.28 1.61
C PHE A 71 -16.61 -8.66 2.90
N GLU A 72 -15.27 -8.66 2.89
CA GLU A 72 -14.41 -8.99 4.03
C GLU A 72 -13.90 -7.74 4.76
N LYS A 73 -14.53 -6.58 4.53
CA LYS A 73 -14.15 -5.35 5.24
C LYS A 73 -14.44 -5.48 6.73
N THR A 74 -13.50 -5.03 7.54
CA THR A 74 -13.57 -5.10 8.99
C THR A 74 -13.79 -3.72 9.58
N SER A 75 -14.66 -3.65 10.60
CA SER A 75 -14.83 -2.50 11.47
C SER A 75 -14.25 -2.85 12.85
N VAL A 76 -13.30 -2.03 13.31
CA VAL A 76 -12.75 -2.13 14.67
C VAL A 76 -13.06 -0.83 15.40
N THR A 77 -13.71 -0.94 16.55
CA THR A 77 -13.96 0.19 17.44
C THR A 77 -13.24 -0.02 18.77
N VAL A 78 -12.84 1.09 19.39
CA VAL A 78 -12.12 1.10 20.65
C VAL A 78 -12.90 2.01 21.61
N SER A 79 -13.13 1.56 22.84
CA SER A 79 -13.90 2.31 23.83
C SER A 79 -13.22 3.61 24.25
N ASP A 80 -11.89 3.66 24.25
CA ASP A 80 -11.09 4.85 24.54
C ASP A 80 -9.81 4.92 23.69
N SER A 81 -9.82 5.83 22.70
CA SER A 81 -8.72 6.03 21.76
C SER A 81 -7.49 6.77 22.32
N ALA A 82 -7.59 7.29 23.56
CA ALA A 82 -6.47 7.91 24.25
C ALA A 82 -5.45 6.87 24.72
N TYR A 83 -5.90 5.66 25.06
CA TYR A 83 -5.05 4.56 25.50
C TYR A 83 -4.49 3.74 24.35
N LEU A 84 -5.29 3.44 23.33
CA LEU A 84 -4.86 2.73 22.13
C LEU A 84 -5.69 3.07 20.90
N THR A 85 -5.16 2.82 19.71
CA THR A 85 -5.98 2.74 18.48
C THR A 85 -5.89 1.34 17.90
N ALA A 86 -6.92 0.94 17.15
CA ALA A 86 -6.98 -0.35 16.50
C ALA A 86 -7.43 -0.21 15.05
N SER A 87 -6.91 -1.08 14.18
CA SER A 87 -7.28 -1.16 12.77
C SER A 87 -7.39 -2.62 12.36
N GLY A 88 -8.42 -2.96 11.58
CA GLY A 88 -8.64 -4.32 11.09
C GLY A 88 -8.20 -4.50 9.65
N PHE A 89 -7.74 -5.70 9.31
CA PHE A 89 -7.43 -6.12 7.95
C PHE A 89 -7.99 -7.52 7.66
N GLY A 90 -8.46 -7.72 6.43
CA GLY A 90 -9.07 -8.99 6.00
C GLY A 90 -10.32 -9.36 6.79
N LYS A 91 -10.73 -10.64 6.67
CA LYS A 91 -11.86 -11.22 7.40
C LYS A 91 -11.47 -11.44 8.87
N VAL A 92 -12.09 -10.69 9.80
CA VAL A 92 -11.96 -10.94 11.24
C VAL A 92 -13.17 -11.70 11.78
N GLY A 93 -12.95 -12.49 12.83
CA GLY A 93 -14.06 -13.01 13.62
C GLY A 93 -14.75 -11.89 14.41
N THR A 94 -16.07 -11.96 14.55
CA THR A 94 -16.81 -11.04 15.41
C THR A 94 -16.44 -11.31 16.87
N GLY A 95 -15.92 -10.29 17.57
CA GLY A 95 -15.43 -10.43 18.93
C GLY A 95 -15.46 -9.14 19.72
N GLN A 96 -15.63 -9.27 21.03
CA GLN A 96 -15.51 -8.21 22.02
C GLN A 96 -14.36 -8.59 22.94
N TYR A 97 -13.42 -7.67 23.12
CA TYR A 97 -12.19 -7.92 23.87
C TYR A 97 -11.96 -6.80 24.87
N ASP A 98 -11.72 -7.14 26.13
CA ASP A 98 -11.24 -6.19 27.12
C ASP A 98 -9.72 -6.27 27.18
N LEU A 99 -9.05 -5.15 27.02
CA LEU A 99 -7.59 -5.07 27.02
C LEU A 99 -7.09 -4.10 28.08
N GLN A 100 -6.18 -4.57 28.93
CA GLN A 100 -5.44 -3.74 29.87
C GLN A 100 -4.01 -3.54 29.38
N ILE A 101 -3.51 -2.31 29.41
CA ILE A 101 -2.14 -1.97 29.02
C ILE A 101 -1.33 -1.83 30.30
N LEU A 102 -0.43 -2.78 30.55
CA LEU A 102 0.36 -2.87 31.78
C LEU A 102 1.66 -2.07 31.70
N SER A 103 2.32 -2.08 30.53
CA SER A 103 3.52 -1.29 30.26
C SER A 103 3.62 -0.98 28.76
N LEU A 104 4.37 0.06 28.42
CA LEU A 104 4.72 0.40 27.05
C LEU A 104 6.14 -0.08 26.73
N ALA A 105 6.36 -0.36 25.45
CA ALA A 105 7.69 -0.60 24.94
C ALA A 105 8.46 0.73 24.90
N ARG A 106 9.68 0.72 25.42
CA ARG A 106 10.59 1.87 25.47
C ARG A 106 11.96 1.47 24.97
N ASN A 107 12.64 2.41 24.32
CA ASN A 107 14.03 2.25 23.87
C ASN A 107 14.99 2.58 25.01
N HIS A 108 16.19 1.98 24.98
CA HIS A 108 17.24 2.30 25.94
C HIS A 108 17.82 3.69 25.62
N GLN A 109 17.94 4.55 26.62
CA GLN A 109 18.65 5.82 26.53
C GLN A 109 19.67 5.96 27.65
N MET A 110 20.86 6.43 27.30
CA MET A 110 21.95 6.66 28.24
C MET A 110 22.74 7.91 27.87
N ALA A 111 23.44 8.49 28.83
CA ALA A 111 24.28 9.67 28.67
C ALA A 111 25.70 9.38 29.18
N SER A 112 26.67 10.09 28.61
CA SER A 112 28.02 10.19 29.17
C SER A 112 28.04 11.16 30.35
N GLN A 113 29.14 11.16 31.10
CA GLN A 113 29.49 12.30 31.93
C GLN A 113 29.59 13.61 31.11
N GLY A 114 29.68 14.73 31.82
CA GLY A 114 29.75 16.07 31.25
C GLY A 114 31.14 16.47 30.74
N PHE A 115 31.17 17.37 29.76
CA PHE A 115 32.36 17.93 29.12
C PHE A 115 32.22 19.44 28.87
N ASP A 116 33.31 20.20 29.01
CA ASP A 116 33.32 21.66 28.88
C ASP A 116 33.09 22.15 27.44
N ASP A 117 33.75 21.55 26.45
CA ASP A 117 33.69 21.96 25.04
C ASP A 117 33.29 20.77 24.15
N GLN A 118 32.37 21.02 23.22
CA GLN A 118 31.91 20.00 22.27
C GLN A 118 32.85 19.84 21.06
N THR A 119 33.71 20.82 20.82
CA THR A 119 34.49 21.01 19.59
C THR A 119 35.99 20.89 19.78
N SER A 120 36.47 20.86 21.03
CA SER A 120 37.89 20.65 21.29
C SER A 120 38.30 19.20 21.01
N ASP A 121 39.51 19.04 20.47
CA ASP A 121 40.11 17.73 20.15
C ASP A 121 40.79 17.11 21.40
N ASP A 122 40.12 17.21 22.55
CA ASP A 122 40.65 16.78 23.86
C ASP A 122 40.27 15.33 24.22
N MET A 123 39.41 14.68 23.41
CA MET A 123 39.09 13.28 23.61
C MET A 123 40.29 12.40 23.23
N GLY A 124 40.46 11.30 23.94
CA GLY A 124 41.47 10.29 23.62
C GLY A 124 41.23 9.64 22.27
N THR A 125 42.27 9.01 21.74
CA THR A 125 42.21 8.21 20.50
C THR A 125 42.19 6.72 20.83
N GLY A 126 41.58 5.90 19.97
CA GLY A 126 41.36 4.48 20.22
C GLY A 126 40.08 3.98 19.59
N THR A 127 39.30 3.19 20.32
CA THR A 127 38.03 2.66 19.84
C THR A 127 36.88 2.85 20.83
N ILE A 128 35.67 2.94 20.30
CA ILE A 128 34.42 2.86 21.04
C ILE A 128 33.66 1.64 20.51
N ASP A 129 33.39 0.69 21.38
CA ASP A 129 32.65 -0.53 21.05
C ASP A 129 31.21 -0.39 21.53
N ILE A 130 30.24 -0.56 20.63
CA ILE A 130 28.81 -0.47 20.93
C ILE A 130 28.14 -1.77 20.52
N GLN A 131 27.31 -2.30 21.40
CA GLN A 131 26.45 -3.44 21.16
C GLN A 131 25.01 -3.05 21.46
N VAL A 132 24.08 -3.43 20.58
CA VAL A 132 22.64 -3.29 20.83
C VAL A 132 22.06 -4.69 20.97
N GLY A 133 21.52 -4.98 22.16
CA GLY A 133 20.94 -6.27 22.47
C GLY A 133 21.93 -7.43 22.32
N ASN A 134 21.44 -8.51 21.72
CA ASN A 134 22.27 -9.66 21.33
C ASN A 134 22.94 -9.49 19.95
N GLY A 135 22.94 -8.27 19.40
CA GLY A 135 23.61 -7.95 18.15
C GLY A 135 25.12 -8.10 18.24
N SER A 136 25.81 -8.08 17.09
CA SER A 136 27.28 -8.09 17.07
C SER A 136 27.84 -6.77 17.59
N VAL A 137 28.95 -6.82 18.32
CA VAL A 137 29.69 -5.64 18.77
C VAL A 137 30.21 -4.88 17.54
N ARG A 138 29.98 -3.56 17.52
CA ARG A 138 30.43 -2.65 16.46
C ARG A 138 31.49 -1.70 17.02
N THR A 139 32.66 -1.74 16.40
CA THR A 139 33.82 -0.93 16.79
C THR A 139 33.91 0.34 15.93
N ILE A 140 33.93 1.49 16.58
CA ILE A 140 34.11 2.81 15.97
C ILE A 140 35.52 3.30 16.31
N THR A 141 36.27 3.72 15.29
CA THR A 141 37.64 4.21 15.48
C THR A 141 37.65 5.73 15.70
N ILE A 142 38.32 6.16 16.76
CA ILE A 142 38.53 7.58 17.09
C ILE A 142 40.02 7.92 16.93
N ASP A 143 40.31 8.89 16.07
CA ASP A 143 41.64 9.39 15.79
C ASP A 143 41.68 10.93 15.82
N ASN A 144 42.82 11.53 15.49
CA ASN A 144 43.03 12.99 15.56
C ASN A 144 42.15 13.81 14.59
N THR A 145 41.31 13.18 13.76
CA THR A 145 40.40 13.86 12.83
C THR A 145 38.97 13.93 13.37
N ASN A 146 38.63 13.12 14.38
CA ASN A 146 37.29 13.03 14.94
C ASN A 146 37.26 12.91 16.48
N ASN A 147 38.36 13.20 17.18
CA ASN A 147 38.49 13.14 18.64
C ASN A 147 37.97 14.38 19.39
N SER A 148 36.88 14.95 18.90
CA SER A 148 36.04 15.90 19.65
C SER A 148 34.71 15.22 20.02
N LEU A 149 33.98 15.74 21.00
CA LEU A 149 32.65 15.20 21.35
C LEU A 149 31.71 15.22 20.14
N MET A 150 31.77 16.29 19.33
CA MET A 150 31.06 16.43 18.06
C MET A 150 31.53 15.40 17.02
N GLY A 151 32.84 15.16 16.92
CA GLY A 151 33.41 14.16 16.03
C GLY A 151 32.96 12.75 16.37
N ILE A 152 32.99 12.39 17.66
CA ILE A 152 32.49 11.10 18.15
C ILE A 152 31.00 10.93 17.88
N LYS A 153 30.17 11.95 18.18
CA LYS A 153 28.73 11.94 17.87
C LYS A 153 28.47 11.67 16.39
N ASN A 154 29.20 12.35 15.50
CA ASN A 154 29.08 12.15 14.05
C ASN A 154 29.53 10.74 13.65
N ALA A 155 30.65 10.24 14.18
CA ALA A 155 31.17 8.90 13.89
C ALA A 155 30.19 7.79 14.31
N ILE A 156 29.53 7.92 15.47
CA ILE A 156 28.48 6.98 15.90
C ILE A 156 27.29 6.99 14.95
N ASN A 157 26.79 8.18 14.60
CA ASN A 157 25.65 8.31 13.70
C ASN A 157 25.94 7.85 12.26
N GLU A 158 27.17 8.04 11.78
CA GLU A 158 27.61 7.58 10.46
C GLU A 158 27.79 6.05 10.40
N ALA A 159 28.02 5.39 11.54
CA ALA A 159 28.20 3.95 11.61
C ALA A 159 26.90 3.15 11.40
N ASP A 160 25.74 3.80 11.54
CA ASP A 160 24.39 3.24 11.36
C ASP A 160 24.20 1.88 12.07
N ILE A 161 24.32 1.92 13.40
CA ILE A 161 24.40 0.72 14.25
C ILE A 161 23.17 0.50 15.14
N GLY A 162 22.05 1.15 14.84
CA GLY A 162 20.81 1.06 15.63
C GLY A 162 20.80 1.93 16.89
N VAL A 163 21.70 2.92 16.96
CA VAL A 163 21.78 3.92 18.02
C VAL A 163 21.94 5.30 17.40
N THR A 164 21.17 6.26 17.88
CA THR A 164 21.32 7.68 17.57
C THR A 164 22.08 8.40 18.69
N ALA A 165 23.15 9.11 18.34
CA ALA A 165 23.93 9.94 19.24
C ALA A 165 23.58 11.44 19.09
N THR A 166 23.41 12.14 20.21
CA THR A 166 23.20 13.58 20.27
C THR A 166 24.02 14.20 21.41
N ILE A 167 24.28 15.51 21.36
CA ILE A 167 24.89 16.23 22.48
C ILE A 167 23.83 17.11 23.12
N ILE A 168 23.63 16.97 24.42
CA ILE A 168 22.76 17.83 25.23
C ILE A 168 23.63 18.74 26.08
N ASN A 169 23.33 20.03 26.09
CA ASN A 169 23.85 20.97 27.07
C ASN A 169 22.84 21.08 28.22
N ASP A 170 23.23 20.69 29.43
CA ASP A 170 22.37 20.66 30.62
C ASP A 170 22.28 22.01 31.34
N GLY A 171 23.11 22.98 30.95
CA GLY A 171 23.12 24.35 31.47
C GLY A 171 24.04 24.58 32.67
N SER A 172 24.82 23.59 33.10
CA SER A 172 25.80 23.75 34.19
C SER A 172 26.97 24.67 33.80
N ASP A 173 27.56 25.35 34.78
CA ASP A 173 28.69 26.29 34.55
C ASP A 173 29.99 25.60 34.08
N THR A 174 30.15 24.33 34.44
CA THR A 174 31.27 23.46 34.01
C THR A 174 30.73 22.11 33.56
N ASN A 175 31.40 21.46 32.62
CA ASN A 175 31.05 20.14 32.09
C ASN A 175 29.62 20.04 31.52
N ALA A 176 29.11 21.13 30.95
CA ALA A 176 27.70 21.23 30.56
C ALA A 176 27.25 20.23 29.47
N ASN A 177 28.18 19.69 28.68
CA ASN A 177 27.87 18.94 27.46
C ASN A 177 27.94 17.43 27.69
N ARG A 178 26.85 16.72 27.42
CA ARG A 178 26.76 15.25 27.56
C ARG A 178 26.42 14.60 26.23
N LEU A 179 27.13 13.53 25.88
CA LEU A 179 26.82 12.70 24.72
C LEU A 179 25.73 11.70 25.11
N VAL A 180 24.56 11.84 24.52
CA VAL A 180 23.39 10.99 24.77
C VAL A 180 23.22 10.01 23.63
N LEU A 181 23.09 8.73 23.98
CA LEU A 181 22.80 7.63 23.08
C LEU A 181 21.35 7.20 23.28
N SER A 182 20.62 7.06 22.19
CA SER A 182 19.25 6.55 22.17
C SER A 182 19.15 5.37 21.21
N GLY A 183 18.63 4.23 21.68
CA GLY A 183 18.38 3.09 20.82
C GLY A 183 17.28 3.44 19.83
N ASP A 184 17.44 3.04 18.57
CA ASP A 184 16.45 3.36 17.54
C ASP A 184 15.18 2.50 17.69
N LEU A 185 15.28 1.36 18.37
CA LEU A 185 14.20 0.41 18.60
C LEU A 185 13.82 0.32 20.08
N THR A 186 12.53 0.11 20.34
CA THR A 186 12.01 -0.18 21.68
C THR A 186 12.15 -1.67 22.02
N GLY A 187 11.97 -2.02 23.29
CA GLY A 187 11.94 -3.42 23.73
C GLY A 187 13.17 -3.79 24.53
N ARG A 188 12.99 -4.65 25.52
CA ARG A 188 14.02 -5.03 26.50
C ARG A 188 15.26 -5.62 25.85
N GLU A 189 15.10 -6.33 24.74
CA GLU A 189 16.20 -6.94 24.00
C GLU A 189 17.02 -5.94 23.18
N ASN A 190 16.63 -4.67 23.08
CA ASN A 190 17.35 -3.63 22.34
C ASN A 190 18.15 -2.70 23.28
N SER A 191 18.68 -3.25 24.37
CA SER A 191 19.52 -2.50 25.31
C SER A 191 20.88 -2.14 24.69
N ILE A 192 21.31 -0.89 24.86
CA ILE A 192 22.66 -0.45 24.48
C ILE A 192 23.67 -0.89 25.56
N GLU A 193 24.76 -1.49 25.12
CA GLU A 193 26.00 -1.63 25.88
C GLU A 193 27.11 -0.88 25.14
N ILE A 194 27.92 -0.11 25.88
CA ILE A 194 29.02 0.68 25.31
C ILE A 194 30.27 0.51 26.16
N THR A 195 31.40 0.32 25.49
CA THR A 195 32.74 0.29 26.09
C THR A 195 33.63 1.29 25.38
N SER A 196 34.24 2.20 26.13
CA SER A 196 35.13 3.24 25.59
C SER A 196 36.59 2.95 25.89
N ASN A 197 37.35 2.58 24.85
CA ASN A 197 38.75 2.18 24.90
C ASN A 197 39.68 3.31 24.41
N LEU A 198 39.39 4.56 24.78
CA LEU A 198 40.16 5.73 24.39
C LEU A 198 41.38 5.94 25.29
N THR A 199 42.48 6.44 24.70
CA THR A 199 43.75 6.69 25.40
C THR A 199 44.36 8.04 24.99
N GLY A 200 45.19 8.62 25.86
CA GLY A 200 45.94 9.85 25.56
C GLY A 200 45.14 11.16 25.62
N GLY A 201 43.89 11.12 26.11
CA GLY A 201 43.00 12.28 26.29
C GLY A 201 41.83 11.94 27.23
N LEU A 202 40.76 12.72 27.18
CA LEU A 202 39.51 12.46 27.91
C LEU A 202 38.82 11.18 27.41
N ASN A 203 38.08 10.49 28.28
CA ASN A 203 37.34 9.27 27.94
C ASN A 203 35.84 9.45 28.21
N LEU A 204 34.98 8.67 27.55
CA LEU A 204 33.55 8.61 27.84
C LEU A 204 33.30 7.62 28.99
N ASN A 205 32.43 8.00 29.92
CA ASN A 205 31.97 7.17 31.02
C ASN A 205 30.46 7.01 30.93
N TYR A 206 30.04 5.77 30.68
CA TYR A 206 28.65 5.31 30.64
C TYR A 206 28.38 4.23 31.69
N THR A 207 29.31 3.98 32.60
CA THR A 207 29.27 2.83 33.53
C THR A 207 29.14 3.29 34.97
N ASP A 208 29.91 4.29 35.38
CA ASP A 208 29.94 4.74 36.76
C ASP A 208 28.89 5.82 37.00
N SER A 209 28.20 5.70 38.12
CA SER A 209 27.41 6.81 38.66
C SER A 209 28.31 7.64 39.55
N ILE A 210 28.34 8.96 39.35
CA ILE A 210 29.33 9.86 39.95
C ILE A 210 28.69 11.08 40.60
N PHE A 211 29.40 11.72 41.52
CA PHE A 211 29.11 13.10 41.92
C PHE A 211 29.75 14.05 40.91
N ASP A 212 29.03 15.10 40.55
CA ASP A 212 29.55 16.22 39.78
C ASP A 212 30.29 17.21 40.70
N VAL A 213 31.08 18.10 40.10
CA VAL A 213 31.85 19.10 40.84
C VAL A 213 30.90 20.05 41.58
N PRO A 214 31.19 20.41 42.86
CA PRO A 214 30.37 21.36 43.59
C PRO A 214 30.26 22.70 42.87
N GLU A 215 29.04 23.13 42.62
CA GLU A 215 28.71 24.39 41.96
C GLU A 215 28.33 25.43 43.02
N THR A 216 28.91 26.63 42.94
CA THR A 216 28.54 27.71 43.86
C THR A 216 27.28 28.39 43.36
N ILE A 217 26.19 28.33 44.14
CA ILE A 217 24.91 28.94 43.78
C ILE A 217 24.91 30.42 44.20
N THR A 218 25.33 30.70 45.43
CA THR A 218 25.48 32.08 45.94
C THR A 218 26.70 32.21 46.85
N SER A 219 27.43 33.32 46.71
CA SER A 219 28.55 33.68 47.58
C SER A 219 28.42 35.13 48.05
N ALA A 220 28.42 35.33 49.36
CA ALA A 220 28.49 36.66 49.97
C ALA A 220 29.92 37.24 49.90
N THR A 221 30.03 38.56 50.14
CA THR A 221 31.33 39.25 50.20
C THR A 221 32.08 38.83 51.46
N GLY A 222 33.29 38.27 51.31
CA GLY A 222 34.15 37.84 52.42
C GLY A 222 34.51 36.36 52.41
N SER A 223 33.74 35.53 51.72
CA SER A 223 34.00 34.09 51.58
C SER A 223 35.26 33.81 50.77
N SER A 224 36.08 32.89 51.26
CA SER A 224 37.40 32.58 50.69
C SER A 224 37.80 31.10 50.77
N SER A 225 36.99 30.26 51.41
CA SER A 225 37.22 28.81 51.40
C SER A 225 36.88 28.22 50.03
N THR A 226 37.63 27.19 49.62
CA THR A 226 37.35 26.39 48.44
C THR A 226 36.54 25.15 48.84
N ILE A 227 35.51 24.82 48.07
CA ILE A 227 34.68 23.62 48.29
C ILE A 227 34.93 22.66 47.13
N SER A 228 35.17 21.39 47.43
CA SER A 228 35.40 20.34 46.42
C SER A 228 34.86 18.99 46.91
N LEU A 229 34.81 17.99 46.03
CA LEU A 229 34.46 16.62 46.44
C LEU A 229 35.60 16.02 47.28
N GLY A 230 35.23 15.29 48.32
CA GLY A 230 36.19 14.50 49.07
C GLY A 230 36.75 13.37 48.21
N ALA A 231 38.02 13.01 48.44
CA ALA A 231 38.69 11.90 47.76
C ALA A 231 38.05 10.52 48.01
N SER A 232 37.08 10.44 48.94
CA SER A 232 36.31 9.23 49.28
C SER A 232 34.85 9.32 48.83
N ALA A 233 34.49 10.32 48.02
CA ALA A 233 33.12 10.53 47.54
C ALA A 233 32.81 9.56 46.39
N ASP A 234 32.27 8.40 46.72
CA ASP A 234 31.72 7.44 45.75
C ASP A 234 30.20 7.50 45.81
N PHE A 235 29.55 7.80 44.67
CA PHE A 235 28.09 7.88 44.63
C PHE A 235 27.48 6.47 44.67
N THR A 236 26.73 6.18 45.73
CA THR A 236 26.09 4.87 45.92
C THR A 236 24.60 4.88 45.57
N GLY A 237 24.07 6.02 45.11
CA GLY A 237 22.68 6.17 44.71
C GLY A 237 22.43 5.67 43.28
N ALA A 238 21.16 5.44 42.97
CA ALA A 238 20.72 4.94 41.66
C ALA A 238 19.96 5.99 40.83
N GLU A 239 19.85 7.23 41.34
CA GLU A 239 19.07 8.29 40.72
C GLU A 239 19.88 9.59 40.65
N HIS A 240 19.62 10.37 39.61
CA HIS A 240 20.07 11.76 39.53
C HIS A 240 19.47 12.59 40.67
N LYS A 241 20.33 13.27 41.45
CA LYS A 241 19.96 14.13 42.58
C LYS A 241 20.77 15.42 42.56
N THR A 242 20.23 16.46 43.17
CA THR A 242 20.96 17.69 43.47
C THR A 242 20.90 17.96 44.96
N TYR A 243 22.06 17.93 45.60
CA TYR A 243 22.24 18.31 47.00
C TYR A 243 22.48 19.80 47.06
N THR A 244 21.59 20.57 47.69
CA THR A 244 21.82 21.98 47.99
C THR A 244 22.28 22.12 49.43
N PHE A 245 23.36 22.86 49.64
CA PHE A 245 23.98 23.15 50.93
C PHE A 245 23.84 24.62 51.26
N THR A 246 23.52 24.95 52.51
CA THR A 246 23.36 26.33 52.99
C THR A 246 24.14 26.52 54.30
N VAL A 247 25.09 27.46 54.30
CA VAL A 247 25.90 27.79 55.48
C VAL A 247 25.03 28.51 56.52
N GLN A 248 24.94 27.97 57.73
CA GLN A 248 24.14 28.52 58.82
C GLN A 248 24.95 29.48 59.70
N GLY A 249 24.26 30.22 60.59
CA GLY A 249 24.90 31.11 61.58
C GLY A 249 24.77 32.60 61.25
N THR A 250 25.76 33.41 61.62
CA THR A 250 25.75 34.87 61.38
C THR A 250 27.12 35.38 60.95
N GLY A 251 27.18 36.12 59.85
CA GLY A 251 28.41 36.80 59.38
C GLY A 251 29.49 35.84 58.84
N GLU A 252 30.71 36.35 58.73
CA GLU A 252 31.90 35.61 58.32
C GLU A 252 32.35 34.64 59.44
N GLN A 253 32.60 33.38 59.07
CA GLN A 253 33.00 32.30 59.98
C GLN A 253 34.28 31.65 59.45
N THR A 254 35.33 31.58 60.29
CA THR A 254 36.64 31.02 59.89
C THR A 254 36.72 29.53 60.23
N ILE A 255 36.98 28.70 59.23
CA ILE A 255 37.17 27.25 59.41
C ILE A 255 38.39 27.01 60.31
N GLY A 256 38.26 26.17 61.35
CA GLY A 256 39.31 25.91 62.34
C GLY A 256 39.22 26.74 63.62
N SER A 257 38.34 27.74 63.69
CA SER A 257 38.14 28.59 64.89
C SER A 257 36.94 28.21 65.76
N GLY A 258 36.12 27.27 65.28
CA GLY A 258 34.89 26.76 65.88
C GLY A 258 34.13 25.88 64.88
N THR A 259 32.99 25.34 65.29
CA THR A 259 32.13 24.52 64.43
C THR A 259 31.19 25.40 63.60
N ILE A 260 31.21 25.24 62.28
CA ILE A 260 30.30 25.87 61.32
C ILE A 260 29.30 24.82 60.86
N THR A 261 28.01 25.04 61.10
CA THR A 261 26.95 24.12 60.64
C THR A 261 26.54 24.48 59.20
N VAL A 262 26.48 23.47 58.34
CA VAL A 262 26.00 23.59 56.96
C VAL A 262 24.83 22.62 56.80
N ASP A 263 23.65 23.17 56.51
CA ASP A 263 22.46 22.37 56.24
C ASP A 263 22.48 21.88 54.78
N TRP A 264 21.90 20.72 54.51
CA TRP A 264 21.77 20.18 53.17
C TRP A 264 20.39 19.58 52.90
N THR A 265 19.98 19.56 51.63
CA THR A 265 18.73 18.92 51.16
C THR A 265 18.90 18.35 49.75
N ASP A 266 18.33 17.18 49.47
CA ASP A 266 18.20 16.62 48.10
C ASP A 266 16.80 16.88 47.50
N GLY A 267 15.97 17.68 48.18
CA GLY A 267 14.57 17.95 47.87
C GLY A 267 13.58 17.00 48.54
N THR A 268 14.01 15.79 48.91
CA THR A 268 13.20 14.78 49.64
C THR A 268 13.70 14.55 51.06
N ASN A 269 15.03 14.45 51.21
CA ASN A 269 15.78 14.25 52.43
C ASN A 269 16.56 15.52 52.77
N SER A 270 16.83 15.73 54.06
CA SER A 270 17.66 16.83 54.53
C SER A 270 18.45 16.45 55.79
N GLY A 271 19.50 17.21 56.05
CA GLY A 271 20.34 17.03 57.23
C GLY A 271 21.28 18.22 57.44
N SER A 272 22.24 18.06 58.35
CA SER A 272 23.27 19.05 58.62
C SER A 272 24.61 18.37 58.77
N ILE A 273 25.67 19.07 58.35
CA ILE A 273 27.06 18.69 58.59
C ILE A 273 27.75 19.79 59.40
N ASP A 274 28.70 19.39 60.23
CA ASP A 274 29.50 20.29 61.07
C ASP A 274 30.92 20.37 60.51
N VAL A 275 31.36 21.57 60.16
CA VAL A 275 32.70 21.87 59.63
C VAL A 275 33.50 22.58 60.71
N ASP A 276 34.42 21.88 61.37
CA ASP A 276 35.21 22.41 62.48
C ASP A 276 36.68 22.74 62.11
N ALA A 277 37.23 22.08 61.09
CA ALA A 277 38.55 22.30 60.53
C ALA A 277 38.54 22.06 59.01
N ALA A 278 39.62 22.47 58.33
CA ALA A 278 39.76 22.17 56.89
C ALA A 278 39.94 20.66 56.68
N GLY A 279 39.22 20.10 55.72
CA GLY A 279 39.21 18.67 55.45
C GLY A 279 37.83 18.13 55.04
N GLN A 280 37.78 16.81 54.91
CA GLN A 280 36.63 16.09 54.39
C GLN A 280 35.56 15.84 55.45
N VAL A 281 34.32 16.14 55.10
CA VAL A 281 33.13 15.92 55.93
C VAL A 281 32.15 15.02 55.17
N GLN A 282 31.71 13.94 55.81
CA GLN A 282 30.79 12.98 55.24
C GLN A 282 29.34 13.36 55.55
N LEU A 283 28.45 13.25 54.56
CA LEU A 283 27.01 13.25 54.83
C LEU A 283 26.61 11.91 55.47
N THR A 284 25.75 11.97 56.48
CA THR A 284 25.23 10.77 57.14
C THR A 284 23.71 10.81 57.18
N GLY A 285 23.07 9.64 57.15
CA GLY A 285 21.60 9.52 57.16
C GLY A 285 21.00 9.11 55.81
N ALA A 286 19.67 9.13 55.73
CA ALA A 286 18.94 8.77 54.51
C ALA A 286 19.20 9.80 53.41
N GLY A 287 19.51 9.31 52.20
CA GLY A 287 19.84 10.16 51.04
C GLY A 287 21.28 10.67 51.01
N ALA A 288 22.14 10.33 51.99
CA ALA A 288 23.54 10.75 51.98
C ALA A 288 24.36 10.15 50.82
N ASP A 289 23.94 8.99 50.30
CA ASP A 289 24.43 8.31 49.09
C ASP A 289 25.96 8.29 48.89
N GLY A 290 26.72 8.26 49.99
CA GLY A 290 28.18 8.21 49.97
C GLY A 290 28.88 9.56 49.76
N LEU A 291 28.17 10.69 49.82
CA LEU A 291 28.75 12.01 49.57
C LEU A 291 29.74 12.44 50.67
N TRP A 292 30.94 12.84 50.23
CA TRP A 292 31.94 13.56 51.03
C TRP A 292 32.23 14.92 50.39
N VAL A 293 32.27 15.97 51.21
CA VAL A 293 32.62 17.34 50.80
C VAL A 293 33.90 17.77 51.51
N ASP A 294 34.88 18.27 50.76
CA ASP A 294 36.14 18.79 51.29
C ASP A 294 36.10 20.32 51.35
N PHE A 295 36.40 20.87 52.52
CA PHE A 295 36.45 22.31 52.77
C PHE A 295 37.89 22.78 52.95
N GLY A 296 38.30 23.73 52.11
CA GLY A 296 39.61 24.39 52.21
C GLY A 296 39.71 25.32 53.42
N ALA A 297 40.93 25.66 53.82
CA ALA A 297 41.13 26.68 54.85
C ALA A 297 40.62 28.04 54.33
N GLY A 298 39.85 28.78 55.15
CA GLY A 298 39.31 30.07 54.74
C GLY A 298 38.08 30.49 55.54
N ILE A 299 37.31 31.41 54.94
CA ILE A 299 36.08 31.97 55.51
C ILE A 299 34.88 31.43 54.72
N LEU A 300 33.83 31.02 55.44
CA LEU A 300 32.48 30.79 54.94
C LEU A 300 31.55 31.85 55.54
N THR A 301 30.59 32.36 54.78
CA THR A 301 29.66 33.39 55.26
C THR A 301 28.27 32.80 55.42
N ALA A 302 27.57 33.15 56.50
CA ALA A 302 26.20 32.68 56.72
C ALA A 302 25.28 33.10 55.56
N GLY A 303 24.53 32.14 55.02
CA GLY A 303 23.67 32.29 53.85
C GLY A 303 24.33 31.94 52.52
N ASP A 304 25.62 31.59 52.48
CA ASP A 304 26.25 31.05 51.28
C ASP A 304 25.62 29.70 50.89
N GLU A 305 25.42 29.49 49.59
CA GLU A 305 24.86 28.24 49.05
C GLU A 305 25.73 27.65 47.95
N PHE A 306 25.88 26.33 47.99
CA PHE A 306 26.50 25.54 46.92
C PHE A 306 25.70 24.26 46.69
N SER A 307 25.85 23.66 45.52
CA SER A 307 25.22 22.39 45.20
C SER A 307 26.19 21.34 44.72
N VAL A 308 25.87 20.08 44.97
CA VAL A 308 26.52 18.92 44.37
C VAL A 308 25.44 18.14 43.64
N SER A 309 25.56 18.00 42.32
CA SER A 309 24.68 17.13 41.55
C SER A 309 25.28 15.74 41.40
N THR A 310 24.45 14.73 41.18
CA THR A 310 24.88 13.37 40.82
C THR A 310 24.61 13.13 39.35
N PHE A 311 25.32 12.18 38.77
CA PHE A 311 25.10 11.71 37.41
C PHE A 311 24.96 10.18 37.39
N THR A 312 23.90 9.70 36.74
CA THR A 312 23.68 8.28 36.46
C THR A 312 23.59 8.07 34.95
N PRO A 313 24.41 7.18 34.34
CA PRO A 313 24.45 7.01 32.89
C PRO A 313 23.12 6.63 32.24
N THR A 314 22.29 5.79 32.87
CA THR A 314 21.00 5.39 32.30
C THR A 314 19.95 6.48 32.47
N LEU A 315 19.40 6.98 31.35
CA LEU A 315 18.27 7.92 31.33
C LEU A 315 16.92 7.20 31.23
N GLN A 316 16.87 6.10 30.47
CA GLN A 316 15.67 5.30 30.30
C GLN A 316 16.04 3.85 30.00
N GLU A 317 15.59 2.91 30.83
CA GLU A 317 15.75 1.49 30.56
C GLU A 317 14.90 1.04 29.35
N ALA A 318 15.45 0.10 28.58
CA ALA A 318 14.69 -0.60 27.55
C ALA A 318 13.63 -1.51 28.20
N SER A 319 12.39 -1.38 27.76
CA SER A 319 11.28 -2.19 28.27
C SER A 319 10.38 -2.69 27.16
N ASP A 320 9.74 -3.84 27.39
CA ASP A 320 8.71 -4.36 26.50
C ASP A 320 7.33 -3.79 26.84
N ALA A 321 6.48 -3.68 25.82
CA ALA A 321 5.06 -3.50 26.00
C ALA A 321 4.46 -4.77 26.59
N LYS A 322 3.58 -4.60 27.57
CA LYS A 322 2.82 -5.71 28.16
C LYS A 322 1.35 -5.37 28.16
N VAL A 323 0.55 -6.27 27.61
CA VAL A 323 -0.90 -6.15 27.56
C VAL A 323 -1.53 -7.40 28.14
N SER A 324 -2.67 -7.24 28.79
CA SER A 324 -3.48 -8.33 29.32
C SER A 324 -4.81 -8.34 28.57
N LEU A 325 -5.09 -9.46 27.90
CA LEU A 325 -6.34 -9.71 27.19
C LEU A 325 -7.30 -10.47 28.10
N GLY A 326 -8.48 -9.90 28.35
CA GLY A 326 -9.49 -10.42 29.27
C GLY A 326 -9.54 -9.64 30.59
N SER A 327 -10.72 -9.56 31.20
CA SER A 327 -10.95 -8.83 32.45
C SER A 327 -10.63 -9.68 33.69
N ALA A 328 -9.87 -9.11 34.63
CA ALA A 328 -9.67 -9.67 35.96
C ALA A 328 -10.96 -9.54 36.79
N GLY A 329 -11.81 -10.58 36.76
CA GLY A 329 -13.10 -10.60 37.47
C GLY A 329 -14.23 -11.32 36.72
N GLY A 330 -14.06 -11.60 35.43
CA GLY A 330 -14.90 -12.55 34.69
C GLY A 330 -14.52 -14.01 34.97
N SER A 331 -15.32 -14.96 34.50
CA SER A 331 -15.11 -16.41 34.72
C SER A 331 -13.85 -17.00 34.03
N GLY A 332 -12.92 -16.17 33.55
CA GLY A 332 -11.72 -16.55 32.81
C GLY A 332 -10.44 -15.97 33.39
N SER A 333 -9.30 -16.60 33.07
CA SER A 333 -7.96 -16.09 33.42
C SER A 333 -7.45 -15.20 32.28
N PRO A 334 -6.99 -13.97 32.55
CA PRO A 334 -6.46 -13.10 31.51
C PRO A 334 -5.17 -13.68 30.91
N ILE A 335 -4.93 -13.37 29.63
CA ILE A 335 -3.72 -13.76 28.91
C ILE A 335 -2.81 -12.53 28.79
N THR A 336 -1.61 -12.62 29.37
CA THR A 336 -0.61 -11.57 29.24
C THR A 336 0.26 -11.81 28.01
N VAL A 337 0.34 -10.83 27.14
CA VAL A 337 1.20 -10.84 25.95
C VAL A 337 2.25 -9.75 26.08
N THR A 338 3.48 -10.09 25.71
CA THR A 338 4.63 -9.19 25.71
C THR A 338 5.04 -8.88 24.27
N SER A 339 5.42 -7.64 23.99
CA SER A 339 5.85 -7.20 22.66
C SER A 339 7.02 -6.24 22.80
N THR A 340 8.00 -6.35 21.90
CA THR A 340 9.14 -5.41 21.84
C THR A 340 8.73 -4.03 21.31
N THR A 341 7.53 -3.90 20.73
CA THR A 341 7.01 -2.62 20.21
C THR A 341 5.64 -2.26 20.76
N ASN A 342 5.26 -0.99 20.63
CA ASN A 342 3.91 -0.50 20.94
C ASN A 342 2.88 -0.79 19.84
N THR A 343 3.27 -1.50 18.78
CA THR A 343 2.37 -1.93 17.71
C THR A 343 2.25 -3.46 17.72
N ILE A 344 1.04 -3.97 17.95
CA ILE A 344 0.80 -5.42 18.13
C ILE A 344 -0.21 -5.88 17.07
N SER A 345 0.22 -6.70 16.12
CA SER A 345 -0.62 -7.24 15.03
C SER A 345 -1.17 -8.64 15.26
N ASP A 346 -0.59 -9.38 16.22
CA ASP A 346 -0.79 -10.83 16.31
C ASP A 346 -1.58 -11.25 17.56
N LEU A 347 -2.07 -10.27 18.34
CA LEU A 347 -2.86 -10.53 19.54
C LEU A 347 -4.29 -10.98 19.21
N ILE A 348 -4.91 -10.32 18.23
CA ILE A 348 -6.25 -10.62 17.73
C ILE A 348 -6.11 -10.79 16.22
N ALA A 349 -6.49 -11.95 15.69
CA ALA A 349 -6.34 -12.26 14.28
C ALA A 349 -6.98 -11.19 13.39
N GLY A 350 -6.18 -10.58 12.51
CA GLY A 350 -6.62 -9.52 11.60
C GLY A 350 -6.80 -8.14 12.24
N VAL A 351 -6.28 -7.91 13.46
CA VAL A 351 -6.35 -6.61 14.14
C VAL A 351 -4.96 -6.15 14.57
N THR A 352 -4.60 -4.94 14.16
CA THR A 352 -3.39 -4.24 14.61
C THR A 352 -3.75 -3.21 15.67
N LEU A 353 -3.08 -3.30 16.82
CA LEU A 353 -3.22 -2.38 17.95
C LEU A 353 -2.02 -1.44 18.01
N ASN A 354 -2.24 -0.17 18.34
CA ASN A 354 -1.19 0.81 18.62
C ASN A 354 -1.41 1.38 20.02
N LEU A 355 -0.53 1.02 20.93
CA LEU A 355 -0.58 1.40 22.35
C LEU A 355 -0.03 2.82 22.53
N LYS A 356 -0.70 3.62 23.34
CA LYS A 356 -0.33 5.03 23.60
C LYS A 356 -0.08 5.32 25.06
N LYS A 357 -0.84 4.68 25.97
CA LYS A 357 -0.79 4.96 27.40
C LYS A 357 -1.08 3.70 28.21
N VAL A 358 -0.41 3.58 29.35
CA VAL A 358 -0.71 2.55 30.37
C VAL A 358 -2.09 2.84 30.99
N THR A 359 -2.89 1.79 31.17
CA THR A 359 -4.20 1.86 31.84
C THR A 359 -4.04 1.78 33.35
N ASP A 360 -4.94 2.40 34.10
CA ASP A 360 -4.92 2.29 35.57
C ASP A 360 -5.22 0.85 36.02
N PRO A 361 -4.73 0.43 37.21
CA PRO A 361 -4.98 -0.91 37.72
C PRO A 361 -6.49 -1.21 37.87
N GLY A 362 -6.99 -2.19 37.10
CA GLY A 362 -8.39 -2.60 37.09
C GLY A 362 -9.21 -2.02 35.94
N ASP A 363 -8.69 -1.00 35.25
CA ASP A 363 -9.33 -0.44 34.07
C ASP A 363 -8.98 -1.26 32.81
N SER A 364 -9.91 -1.29 31.86
CA SER A 364 -9.72 -1.94 30.57
C SER A 364 -10.30 -1.11 29.44
N VAL A 365 -9.70 -1.26 28.27
CA VAL A 365 -10.15 -0.67 27.02
C VAL A 365 -10.86 -1.76 26.23
N GLY A 366 -12.14 -1.55 25.95
CA GLY A 366 -12.94 -2.45 25.13
C GLY A 366 -12.59 -2.29 23.65
N ILE A 367 -12.44 -3.41 22.95
CA ILE A 367 -12.20 -3.49 21.52
C ILE A 367 -13.28 -4.37 20.91
N GLU A 368 -14.05 -3.82 19.98
CA GLU A 368 -15.01 -4.58 19.19
C GLU A 368 -14.46 -4.74 17.78
N ALA A 369 -14.32 -5.98 17.32
CA ALA A 369 -14.00 -6.28 15.93
C ALA A 369 -15.21 -7.00 15.32
N LYS A 370 -15.68 -6.53 14.16
CA LYS A 370 -16.78 -7.15 13.41
C LYS A 370 -16.67 -6.85 11.93
N LEU A 371 -17.48 -7.55 11.14
CA LEU A 371 -17.65 -7.24 9.74
C LEU A 371 -18.27 -5.85 9.53
N ASP A 372 -17.72 -5.05 8.62
CA ASP A 372 -18.27 -3.75 8.22
C ASP A 372 -19.41 -3.92 7.20
N THR A 373 -20.56 -4.34 7.70
CA THR A 373 -21.79 -4.49 6.90
C THR A 373 -22.28 -3.15 6.33
N THR A 374 -21.89 -2.02 6.93
CA THR A 374 -22.27 -0.68 6.47
C THR A 374 -21.58 -0.35 5.15
N SER A 375 -20.27 -0.59 5.06
CA SER A 375 -19.52 -0.43 3.81
C SER A 375 -20.05 -1.34 2.70
N VAL A 376 -20.35 -2.61 3.01
CA VAL A 376 -20.91 -3.56 2.04
C VAL A 376 -22.28 -3.09 1.54
N LYS A 377 -23.18 -2.68 2.45
CA LYS A 377 -24.50 -2.13 2.09
C LYS A 377 -24.37 -0.88 1.22
N SER A 378 -23.41 -0.01 1.49
CA SER A 378 -23.12 1.16 0.67
C SER A 378 -22.72 0.76 -0.76
N GLN A 379 -21.83 -0.23 -0.91
CA GLN A 379 -21.42 -0.75 -2.21
C GLN A 379 -22.59 -1.35 -3.01
N ILE A 380 -23.47 -2.10 -2.33
CA ILE A 380 -24.68 -2.64 -2.95
C ILE A 380 -25.61 -1.51 -3.43
N LYS A 381 -25.77 -0.44 -2.64
CA LYS A 381 -26.56 0.74 -3.05
C LYS A 381 -25.95 1.43 -4.27
N SER A 382 -24.63 1.62 -4.31
CA SER A 382 -23.95 2.22 -5.46
C SER A 382 -24.13 1.41 -6.74
N PHE A 383 -24.11 0.08 -6.64
CA PHE A 383 -24.48 -0.81 -7.75
C PHE A 383 -25.93 -0.59 -8.19
N ILE A 384 -26.89 -0.58 -7.26
CA ILE A 384 -28.31 -0.37 -7.57
C ILE A 384 -28.51 0.97 -8.29
N THR A 385 -27.90 2.04 -7.80
CA THR A 385 -27.94 3.36 -8.44
C THR A 385 -27.37 3.32 -9.85
N ALA A 386 -26.16 2.81 -10.04
CA ALA A 386 -25.54 2.75 -11.36
C ALA A 386 -26.34 1.88 -12.35
N TYR A 387 -26.97 0.79 -11.87
CA TYR A 387 -27.84 -0.04 -12.69
C TYR A 387 -29.11 0.72 -13.09
N ASN A 388 -29.75 1.41 -12.14
CA ASN A 388 -30.95 2.20 -12.41
C ASN A 388 -30.65 3.39 -13.33
N ASP A 389 -29.46 4.01 -13.25
CA ASP A 389 -29.05 5.07 -14.17
C ASP A 389 -28.95 4.60 -15.62
N VAL A 390 -28.53 3.35 -15.84
CA VAL A 390 -28.49 2.72 -17.16
C VAL A 390 -29.91 2.41 -17.64
N ILE A 391 -30.72 1.75 -16.81
CA ILE A 391 -32.10 1.40 -17.16
C ILE A 391 -32.94 2.65 -17.45
N GLY A 392 -32.88 3.67 -16.59
CA GLY A 392 -33.59 4.93 -16.76
C GLY A 392 -33.14 5.70 -17.99
N PHE A 393 -31.85 5.69 -18.35
CA PHE A 393 -31.40 6.28 -19.60
C PHE A 393 -31.97 5.55 -20.81
N ILE A 394 -31.94 4.21 -20.81
CA ILE A 394 -32.51 3.42 -21.91
C ILE A 394 -34.03 3.66 -22.02
N ASP A 395 -34.74 3.66 -20.90
CA ASP A 395 -36.19 3.91 -20.89
C ASP A 395 -36.53 5.31 -21.41
N GLN A 396 -35.73 6.34 -21.07
CA GLN A 396 -35.88 7.68 -21.62
C GLN A 396 -35.66 7.71 -23.14
N GLN A 397 -34.70 6.94 -23.67
CA GLN A 397 -34.50 6.84 -25.12
C GLN A 397 -35.62 6.09 -25.84
N ASN A 398 -36.43 5.35 -25.09
CA ASN A 398 -37.49 4.48 -25.58
C ASN A 398 -38.90 5.07 -25.42
N GLU A 399 -39.01 6.32 -24.95
CA GLU A 399 -40.28 7.01 -24.78
C GLU A 399 -40.81 7.56 -26.11
N TYR A 400 -42.13 7.43 -26.33
CA TYR A 400 -42.86 8.05 -27.43
C TYR A 400 -43.86 9.04 -26.85
N ASP A 401 -43.70 10.32 -27.19
CA ASP A 401 -44.64 11.38 -26.83
C ASP A 401 -45.74 11.46 -27.89
N ALA A 402 -46.96 11.09 -27.49
CA ALA A 402 -48.12 11.08 -28.38
C ALA A 402 -48.63 12.48 -28.77
N ASP A 403 -48.36 13.50 -27.95
CA ASP A 403 -48.81 14.87 -28.17
C ASP A 403 -47.88 15.60 -29.16
N THR A 404 -46.57 15.36 -29.05
CA THR A 404 -45.57 15.97 -29.95
C THR A 404 -45.16 15.07 -31.12
N GLY A 405 -45.49 13.78 -31.06
CA GLY A 405 -45.03 12.78 -32.03
C GLY A 405 -43.51 12.50 -31.96
N SER A 406 -42.86 12.88 -30.87
CA SER A 406 -41.40 12.81 -30.71
C SER A 406 -40.96 11.50 -30.05
N THR A 407 -39.75 11.06 -30.35
CA THR A 407 -39.11 9.88 -29.73
C THR A 407 -37.71 10.20 -29.24
N GLY A 408 -37.18 9.39 -28.33
CA GLY A 408 -35.75 9.41 -28.02
C GLY A 408 -34.89 9.04 -29.23
N VAL A 409 -33.63 9.49 -29.23
CA VAL A 409 -32.73 9.36 -30.38
C VAL A 409 -32.43 7.90 -30.73
N LEU A 410 -32.47 6.99 -29.74
CA LEU A 410 -32.19 5.56 -29.93
C LEU A 410 -33.45 4.69 -30.03
N PHE A 411 -34.64 5.28 -30.17
CA PHE A 411 -35.93 4.55 -30.13
C PHE A 411 -35.99 3.37 -31.12
N THR A 412 -35.39 3.53 -32.31
CA THR A 412 -35.38 2.52 -33.37
C THR A 412 -34.19 1.54 -33.28
N ASP A 413 -33.25 1.73 -32.36
CA ASP A 413 -32.04 0.90 -32.25
C ASP A 413 -32.29 -0.39 -31.46
N SER A 414 -32.55 -1.49 -32.18
CA SER A 414 -32.81 -2.82 -31.61
C SER A 414 -31.73 -3.37 -30.67
N SER A 415 -30.47 -2.89 -30.77
CA SER A 415 -29.39 -3.37 -29.90
C SER A 415 -29.60 -2.87 -28.47
N VAL A 416 -30.09 -1.65 -28.29
CA VAL A 416 -30.32 -1.01 -26.99
C VAL A 416 -31.36 -1.79 -26.20
N TRP A 417 -32.43 -2.19 -26.87
CA TRP A 417 -33.45 -3.07 -26.33
C TRP A 417 -32.90 -4.45 -25.93
N THR A 418 -32.02 -5.02 -26.76
CA THR A 418 -31.38 -6.30 -26.48
C THR A 418 -30.45 -6.19 -25.28
N MET A 419 -29.67 -5.11 -25.18
CA MET A 419 -28.80 -4.82 -24.03
C MET A 419 -29.61 -4.70 -22.74
N GLN A 420 -30.73 -3.97 -22.76
CA GLN A 420 -31.61 -3.83 -21.60
C GLN A 420 -32.17 -5.17 -21.13
N ARG A 421 -32.64 -6.02 -22.06
CA ARG A 421 -33.12 -7.38 -21.75
C ARG A 421 -32.02 -8.26 -21.17
N SER A 422 -30.82 -8.20 -21.73
CA SER A 422 -29.66 -8.95 -21.23
C SER A 422 -29.24 -8.50 -19.84
N LEU A 423 -29.25 -7.19 -19.56
CA LEU A 423 -28.96 -6.64 -18.23
C LEU A 423 -30.00 -7.09 -17.20
N ARG A 424 -31.29 -6.93 -17.51
CA ARG A 424 -32.39 -7.41 -16.66
C ARG A 424 -32.28 -8.92 -16.40
N ALA A 425 -31.91 -9.71 -17.40
CA ALA A 425 -31.70 -11.16 -17.25
C ALA A 425 -30.43 -11.53 -16.46
N ALA A 426 -29.40 -10.69 -16.49
CA ALA A 426 -28.18 -10.89 -15.71
C ALA A 426 -28.45 -10.75 -14.20
N VAL A 427 -29.23 -9.73 -13.80
CA VAL A 427 -29.55 -9.45 -12.38
C VAL A 427 -30.79 -10.16 -11.85
N GLY A 428 -31.74 -10.52 -12.72
CA GLY A 428 -33.04 -11.07 -12.32
C GLY A 428 -33.14 -12.59 -12.28
N ARG A 429 -32.21 -13.32 -12.91
CA ARG A 429 -32.20 -14.79 -12.88
C ARG A 429 -31.46 -15.28 -11.64
N GLY A 430 -31.94 -16.38 -11.07
CA GLY A 430 -31.22 -17.08 -10.00
C GLY A 430 -29.84 -17.55 -10.46
N VAL A 431 -28.89 -17.57 -9.54
CA VAL A 431 -27.53 -18.06 -9.71
C VAL A 431 -27.56 -19.59 -9.69
N ALA A 432 -27.17 -20.21 -10.81
CA ALA A 432 -27.09 -21.65 -10.93
C ALA A 432 -25.96 -22.20 -10.03
N GLY A 433 -26.22 -23.34 -9.38
CA GLY A 433 -25.28 -23.99 -8.46
C GLY A 433 -25.33 -23.46 -7.02
N LEU A 434 -26.10 -22.39 -6.72
CA LEU A 434 -26.42 -21.99 -5.35
C LEU A 434 -27.70 -22.66 -4.84
N GLY A 435 -27.73 -22.94 -3.53
CA GLY A 435 -28.91 -23.47 -2.84
C GLY A 435 -30.11 -22.52 -2.92
N GLY A 436 -31.33 -23.08 -2.82
CA GLY A 436 -32.58 -22.35 -3.08
C GLY A 436 -32.85 -21.16 -2.14
N GLU A 437 -32.18 -21.07 -0.99
CA GLU A 437 -32.40 -19.99 -0.02
C GLU A 437 -31.68 -18.68 -0.39
N PHE A 438 -30.47 -18.74 -0.98
CA PHE A 438 -29.63 -17.57 -1.28
C PHE A 438 -29.22 -17.45 -2.76
N ASN A 439 -30.05 -17.91 -3.69
CA ASN A 439 -29.69 -17.92 -5.12
C ASN A 439 -30.12 -16.70 -5.94
N GLN A 440 -30.71 -15.63 -5.38
CA GLN A 440 -31.24 -14.50 -6.16
C GLN A 440 -31.27 -13.19 -5.35
N LEU A 441 -31.27 -12.01 -5.97
CA LEU A 441 -31.32 -10.73 -5.24
C LEU A 441 -32.50 -10.61 -4.25
N PHE A 442 -33.63 -11.26 -4.56
CA PHE A 442 -34.78 -11.27 -3.65
C PHE A 442 -34.50 -12.00 -2.34
N SER A 443 -33.59 -12.97 -2.30
CA SER A 443 -33.22 -13.67 -1.06
C SER A 443 -32.58 -12.76 -0.02
N ILE A 444 -32.03 -11.62 -0.45
CA ILE A 444 -31.40 -10.62 0.41
C ILE A 444 -32.21 -9.31 0.47
N GLY A 445 -33.49 -9.34 0.08
CA GLY A 445 -34.38 -8.17 0.20
C GLY A 445 -34.31 -7.16 -0.94
N ILE A 446 -33.67 -7.48 -2.06
CA ILE A 446 -33.56 -6.61 -3.24
C ILE A 446 -34.51 -7.12 -4.34
N ARG A 447 -35.36 -6.24 -4.90
CA ARG A 447 -36.31 -6.59 -5.95
C ARG A 447 -36.20 -5.69 -7.17
N THR A 448 -36.58 -6.26 -8.31
CA THR A 448 -36.83 -5.52 -9.54
C THR A 448 -38.29 -5.05 -9.59
N ASN A 449 -38.52 -3.76 -9.87
CA ASN A 449 -39.87 -3.21 -10.07
C ASN A 449 -40.40 -3.46 -11.49
N ALA A 450 -41.62 -2.99 -11.80
CA ALA A 450 -42.24 -3.15 -13.13
C ALA A 450 -41.46 -2.45 -14.26
N SER A 451 -40.75 -1.37 -13.94
CA SER A 451 -39.85 -0.64 -14.85
C SER A 451 -38.49 -1.31 -14.99
N GLY A 452 -38.24 -2.45 -14.32
CA GLY A 452 -36.96 -3.15 -14.42
C GLY A 452 -35.83 -2.54 -13.57
N GLU A 453 -36.12 -1.58 -12.71
CA GLU A 453 -35.18 -0.95 -11.77
C GLU A 453 -35.06 -1.78 -10.49
N LEU A 454 -33.89 -1.75 -9.85
CA LEU A 454 -33.63 -2.43 -8.59
C LEU A 454 -33.93 -1.52 -7.40
N ALA A 455 -34.47 -2.11 -6.33
CA ALA A 455 -34.67 -1.43 -5.05
C ALA A 455 -34.49 -2.40 -3.87
N ILE A 456 -33.94 -1.89 -2.77
CA ILE A 456 -33.97 -2.58 -1.47
C ILE A 456 -35.39 -2.41 -0.92
N VAL A 457 -36.18 -3.49 -0.91
CA VAL A 457 -37.56 -3.47 -0.42
C VAL A 457 -37.69 -4.05 1.00
N ASP A 458 -36.66 -4.75 1.48
CA ASP A 458 -36.57 -5.29 2.83
C ASP A 458 -35.15 -5.10 3.38
N ALA A 459 -34.94 -3.97 4.08
CA ALA A 459 -33.64 -3.62 4.64
C ALA A 459 -33.23 -4.56 5.78
N SER A 460 -34.18 -5.04 6.58
CA SER A 460 -33.91 -5.98 7.68
C SER A 460 -33.40 -7.32 7.19
N ARG A 461 -33.93 -7.82 6.06
CA ARG A 461 -33.45 -9.06 5.45
C ARG A 461 -32.06 -8.91 4.85
N LEU A 462 -31.75 -7.75 4.26
CA LEU A 462 -30.39 -7.45 3.81
C LEU A 462 -29.41 -7.43 4.98
N ASP A 463 -29.79 -6.79 6.09
CA ASP A 463 -28.98 -6.75 7.31
C ASP A 463 -28.74 -8.14 7.89
N ALA A 464 -29.80 -8.94 8.04
CA ALA A 464 -29.67 -10.31 8.52
C ALA A 464 -28.79 -11.19 7.62
N ALA A 465 -28.86 -11.01 6.29
CA ALA A 465 -28.01 -11.73 5.35
C ALA A 465 -26.54 -11.32 5.47
N LEU A 466 -26.24 -10.02 5.59
CA LEU A 466 -24.89 -9.51 5.75
C LEU A 466 -24.26 -9.89 7.10
N GLU A 467 -25.06 -9.97 8.17
CA GLU A 467 -24.57 -10.30 9.51
C GLU A 467 -24.38 -11.81 9.73
N ASN A 468 -25.32 -12.63 9.24
CA ASN A 468 -25.37 -14.05 9.59
C ASN A 468 -24.98 -14.99 8.45
N ASN A 469 -25.01 -14.52 7.19
CA ASN A 469 -24.84 -15.35 6.00
C ASN A 469 -23.94 -14.67 4.96
N ILE A 470 -22.90 -13.96 5.40
CA ILE A 470 -22.05 -13.16 4.51
C ILE A 470 -21.44 -14.01 3.39
N ASP A 471 -21.01 -15.24 3.68
CA ASP A 471 -20.40 -16.11 2.69
C ASP A 471 -21.39 -16.45 1.55
N GLU A 472 -22.68 -16.62 1.86
CA GLU A 472 -23.74 -16.79 0.86
C GLU A 472 -24.01 -15.50 0.06
N VAL A 473 -23.91 -14.33 0.71
CA VAL A 473 -23.99 -13.03 0.00
C VAL A 473 -22.79 -12.86 -0.95
N VAL A 474 -21.58 -13.22 -0.52
CA VAL A 474 -20.38 -13.20 -1.36
C VAL A 474 -20.59 -14.07 -2.58
N ARG A 475 -21.07 -15.30 -2.40
CA ARG A 475 -21.37 -16.25 -3.50
C ARG A 475 -22.49 -15.76 -4.42
N LEU A 476 -23.48 -15.03 -3.89
CA LEU A 476 -24.56 -14.45 -4.70
C LEU A 476 -24.03 -13.39 -5.68
N PHE A 477 -22.98 -12.64 -5.33
CA PHE A 477 -22.41 -11.60 -6.20
C PHE A 477 -21.18 -12.07 -7.00
N THR A 478 -20.27 -12.81 -6.39
CA THR A 478 -18.97 -13.17 -6.96
C THR A 478 -18.97 -14.53 -7.68
N ALA A 479 -17.92 -14.82 -8.44
CA ALA A 479 -17.65 -16.20 -8.87
C ALA A 479 -17.15 -17.02 -7.68
N GLY A 480 -17.63 -18.27 -7.57
CA GLY A 480 -17.28 -19.18 -6.49
C GLY A 480 -17.36 -20.64 -6.92
N GLY A 481 -17.11 -21.56 -6.00
CA GLY A 481 -17.32 -22.97 -6.24
C GLY A 481 -17.31 -23.76 -4.96
N ASP A 482 -18.33 -24.61 -4.76
CA ASP A 482 -18.36 -25.54 -3.65
C ASP A 482 -17.56 -26.79 -4.00
N SER A 483 -16.70 -27.22 -3.10
CA SER A 483 -15.98 -28.49 -3.22
C SER A 483 -16.46 -29.48 -2.18
N THR A 484 -16.59 -30.75 -2.56
CA THR A 484 -16.84 -31.85 -1.61
C THR A 484 -15.57 -32.28 -0.87
N ASN A 485 -14.40 -31.78 -1.28
CA ASN A 485 -13.12 -32.05 -0.66
C ASN A 485 -12.42 -30.73 -0.32
N SER A 486 -12.14 -30.50 0.96
CA SER A 486 -11.51 -29.26 1.43
C SER A 486 -10.09 -29.03 0.91
N LEU A 487 -9.43 -30.06 0.35
CA LEU A 487 -8.12 -29.95 -0.29
C LEU A 487 -8.20 -29.56 -1.78
N ILE A 488 -9.42 -29.39 -2.32
CA ILE A 488 -9.67 -28.88 -3.67
C ILE A 488 -10.42 -27.56 -3.52
N GLU A 489 -9.77 -26.47 -3.87
CA GLU A 489 -10.28 -25.12 -3.69
C GLU A 489 -10.65 -24.51 -5.04
N PHE A 490 -11.80 -23.85 -5.12
CA PHE A 490 -12.12 -23.01 -6.27
C PHE A 490 -11.24 -21.76 -6.28
N VAL A 491 -10.63 -21.43 -7.42
CA VAL A 491 -9.82 -20.22 -7.58
C VAL A 491 -10.52 -19.21 -8.49
N ALA A 492 -10.96 -19.64 -9.67
CA ALA A 492 -11.58 -18.76 -10.64
C ALA A 492 -12.43 -19.52 -11.66
N ALA A 493 -13.34 -18.80 -12.30
CA ALA A 493 -14.08 -19.23 -13.49
C ALA A 493 -14.22 -18.04 -14.41
N ASP A 494 -13.91 -18.21 -15.69
CA ASP A 494 -14.05 -17.17 -16.70
C ASP A 494 -15.38 -17.27 -17.46
N ALA A 495 -15.60 -16.40 -18.44
CA ALA A 495 -16.81 -16.36 -19.27
C ALA A 495 -17.17 -17.70 -19.97
N GLN A 496 -16.19 -18.57 -20.25
CA GLN A 496 -16.36 -19.84 -20.95
C GLN A 496 -16.74 -20.99 -20.01
N THR A 497 -16.39 -20.89 -18.72
CA THR A 497 -16.75 -21.90 -17.73
C THR A 497 -18.26 -22.05 -17.63
N GLN A 498 -18.75 -23.28 -17.84
CA GLN A 498 -20.15 -23.60 -17.61
C GLN A 498 -20.41 -23.71 -16.11
N THR A 499 -21.56 -23.20 -15.65
CA THR A 499 -21.94 -23.20 -14.22
C THR A 499 -23.27 -23.88 -13.98
N GLY A 500 -23.51 -24.30 -12.74
CA GLY A 500 -24.73 -25.03 -12.36
C GLY A 500 -24.64 -26.54 -12.49
N TYR A 501 -23.44 -27.07 -12.77
CA TYR A 501 -23.13 -28.49 -12.80
C TYR A 501 -22.02 -28.78 -11.78
N SER A 502 -22.02 -30.00 -11.23
CA SER A 502 -20.93 -30.49 -10.39
C SER A 502 -19.94 -31.26 -11.27
N TYR A 503 -18.68 -30.84 -11.25
CA TYR A 503 -17.60 -31.44 -12.01
C TYR A 503 -16.76 -32.34 -11.13
N LEU A 504 -16.56 -33.57 -11.59
CA LEU A 504 -15.70 -34.55 -10.94
C LEU A 504 -14.24 -34.16 -11.17
N VAL A 505 -13.46 -34.06 -10.11
CA VAL A 505 -12.01 -33.76 -10.18
C VAL A 505 -11.25 -35.05 -9.91
N ASP A 506 -10.40 -35.43 -10.85
CA ASP A 506 -9.58 -36.64 -10.80
C ASP A 506 -8.11 -36.26 -11.00
N ILE A 507 -7.31 -36.45 -9.95
CA ILE A 507 -5.91 -36.06 -9.87
C ILE A 507 -5.05 -37.28 -10.14
N THR A 508 -4.24 -37.20 -11.18
CA THR A 508 -3.29 -38.27 -11.54
C THR A 508 -1.90 -38.03 -10.96
N ASN A 509 -1.57 -36.78 -10.63
CA ASN A 509 -0.32 -36.42 -9.96
C ASN A 509 -0.56 -35.27 -8.97
N ALA A 510 -0.11 -35.40 -7.73
CA ALA A 510 -0.10 -34.29 -6.79
C ALA A 510 1.07 -33.35 -7.10
N ALA A 511 0.92 -32.06 -6.77
CA ALA A 511 2.04 -31.14 -6.92
C ALA A 511 3.12 -31.43 -5.87
N GLU A 512 4.39 -31.42 -6.28
CA GLU A 512 5.54 -31.62 -5.40
C GLU A 512 6.47 -30.40 -5.43
N LYS A 513 7.26 -30.24 -4.37
CA LYS A 513 8.22 -29.14 -4.21
C LYS A 513 9.61 -29.58 -4.64
N GLY A 514 10.38 -28.66 -5.20
CA GLY A 514 11.80 -28.91 -5.49
C GLY A 514 12.60 -29.11 -4.22
N THR A 515 13.53 -30.06 -4.25
CA THR A 515 14.41 -30.36 -3.12
C THR A 515 15.86 -30.49 -3.54
N TYR A 516 16.77 -30.18 -2.62
CA TYR A 516 18.19 -30.50 -2.73
C TYR A 516 18.61 -31.31 -1.52
N VAL A 517 19.10 -32.52 -1.76
CA VAL A 517 19.52 -33.45 -0.71
C VAL A 517 21.04 -33.53 -0.70
N GLY A 518 21.65 -33.12 0.42
CA GLY A 518 23.08 -33.25 0.66
C GLY A 518 23.54 -34.70 0.81
N THR A 519 24.84 -34.86 1.02
CA THR A 519 25.51 -36.15 1.23
C THR A 519 25.59 -36.48 2.72
N SER A 520 25.89 -37.76 3.01
CA SER A 520 25.96 -38.24 4.39
C SER A 520 27.12 -37.58 5.17
N LEU A 521 26.79 -37.05 6.33
CA LEU A 521 27.68 -36.48 7.33
C LEU A 521 27.52 -37.21 8.66
N ALA A 522 28.57 -37.20 9.49
CA ALA A 522 28.45 -37.64 10.87
C ALA A 522 27.47 -36.73 11.62
N ASP A 523 26.67 -37.29 12.53
CA ASP A 523 25.73 -36.50 13.31
C ASP A 523 26.47 -35.43 14.15
N PRO A 524 26.12 -34.13 14.02
CA PRO A 524 26.70 -33.05 14.82
C PRO A 524 26.68 -33.29 16.33
N ALA A 525 25.71 -34.05 16.84
CA ALA A 525 25.63 -34.42 18.25
C ALA A 525 26.75 -35.37 18.71
N THR A 526 27.34 -36.12 17.76
CA THR A 526 28.44 -37.06 18.03
C THR A 526 29.79 -36.49 17.60
N THR A 527 29.81 -35.79 16.46
CA THR A 527 31.00 -35.19 15.86
C THR A 527 30.61 -33.79 15.41
N GLY A 528 30.89 -32.78 16.24
CA GLY A 528 30.49 -31.40 15.96
C GLY A 528 31.01 -30.89 14.61
N ILE A 529 30.17 -30.16 13.88
CA ILE A 529 30.54 -29.55 12.60
C ILE A 529 31.08 -28.15 12.89
N THR A 530 32.29 -27.86 12.44
CA THR A 530 32.96 -26.57 12.72
C THR A 530 32.98 -25.72 11.47
N ILE A 531 32.39 -24.53 11.56
CA ILE A 531 32.44 -23.47 10.55
C ILE A 531 33.47 -22.42 10.99
N THR A 532 34.34 -22.03 10.07
CA THR A 532 35.47 -21.11 10.25
C THR A 532 35.39 -19.97 9.25
N SER A 533 36.29 -18.99 9.36
CA SER A 533 36.43 -17.89 8.39
C SER A 533 36.85 -18.33 6.97
N THR A 534 37.02 -19.63 6.72
CA THR A 534 37.40 -20.15 5.40
C THR A 534 36.28 -20.94 4.71
N ASP A 535 35.20 -21.27 5.43
CA ASP A 535 34.10 -22.14 5.01
C ASP A 535 32.73 -21.68 5.57
N ASP A 536 32.56 -20.36 5.72
CA ASP A 536 31.39 -19.67 6.29
C ASP A 536 30.44 -19.06 5.25
N GLU A 537 30.80 -19.08 3.98
CA GLU A 537 29.95 -18.54 2.91
C GLU A 537 29.13 -19.66 2.24
N LEU A 538 27.80 -19.51 2.25
CA LEU A 538 26.84 -20.36 1.53
C LEU A 538 26.08 -19.58 0.45
N ARG A 539 25.82 -20.18 -0.71
CA ARG A 539 24.88 -19.65 -1.71
C ARG A 539 23.95 -20.72 -2.26
N LEU A 540 22.67 -20.37 -2.39
CA LEU A 540 21.64 -21.25 -2.93
C LEU A 540 21.05 -20.66 -4.20
N LYS A 541 20.69 -21.53 -5.16
CA LYS A 541 19.91 -21.15 -6.33
C LYS A 541 18.53 -21.77 -6.21
N VAL A 542 17.51 -20.93 -6.04
CA VAL A 542 16.12 -21.35 -5.79
C VAL A 542 15.21 -20.78 -6.86
N ASP A 543 14.47 -21.66 -7.54
CA ASP A 543 13.56 -21.35 -8.65
C ASP A 543 14.21 -20.41 -9.70
N GLY A 544 15.48 -20.69 -10.02
CA GLY A 544 16.27 -19.93 -11.00
C GLY A 544 16.95 -18.66 -10.46
N VAL A 545 16.74 -18.27 -9.20
CA VAL A 545 17.31 -17.07 -8.59
C VAL A 545 18.41 -17.44 -7.59
N ILE A 546 19.56 -16.77 -7.66
CA ILE A 546 20.69 -16.99 -6.76
C ILE A 546 20.56 -16.06 -5.54
N SER A 547 20.79 -16.58 -4.34
CA SER A 547 20.80 -15.81 -3.09
C SER A 547 21.96 -14.79 -3.02
N GLY A 548 21.91 -13.89 -2.04
CA GLY A 548 23.13 -13.25 -1.55
C GLY A 548 24.10 -14.28 -0.94
N THR A 549 25.25 -13.81 -0.44
CA THR A 549 26.10 -14.66 0.40
C THR A 549 25.41 -14.83 1.75
N LEU A 550 25.03 -16.07 2.07
CA LEU A 550 24.54 -16.47 3.39
C LEU A 550 25.77 -16.65 4.29
N GLN A 551 25.97 -15.70 5.21
CA GLN A 551 27.15 -15.65 6.06
C GLN A 551 26.91 -16.42 7.35
N LEU A 552 27.42 -17.64 7.44
CA LEU A 552 27.27 -18.51 8.61
C LEU A 552 28.17 -18.04 9.77
N ALA A 553 27.67 -18.12 11.00
CA ALA A 553 28.46 -17.80 12.18
C ALA A 553 29.63 -18.79 12.38
N HIS A 554 30.79 -18.27 12.80
CA HIS A 554 31.96 -19.10 13.12
C HIS A 554 31.76 -19.81 14.44
N ALA A 555 31.47 -21.10 14.39
CA ALA A 555 31.20 -21.90 15.57
C ALA A 555 31.40 -23.39 15.30
N THR A 556 31.53 -24.17 16.39
CA THR A 556 31.33 -25.62 16.35
C THR A 556 29.90 -25.95 16.77
N TYR A 557 29.11 -26.42 15.81
CA TYR A 557 27.74 -26.88 16.02
C TYR A 557 27.74 -28.32 16.51
N ASN A 558 27.43 -28.50 17.80
CA ASN A 558 27.37 -29.81 18.46
C ASN A 558 25.94 -30.39 18.50
N SER A 559 25.07 -29.92 17.63
CA SER A 559 23.68 -30.37 17.50
C SER A 559 23.18 -30.06 16.10
N SER A 560 22.45 -30.99 15.50
CA SER A 560 21.83 -30.81 14.18
C SER A 560 20.80 -29.69 14.19
N THR A 561 20.05 -29.53 15.28
CA THR A 561 19.10 -28.41 15.45
C THR A 561 19.80 -27.06 15.41
N ALA A 562 20.91 -26.89 16.14
CA ALA A 562 21.63 -25.62 16.17
C ALA A 562 22.23 -25.25 14.80
N LEU A 563 22.68 -26.24 14.04
CA LEU A 563 23.18 -26.05 12.68
C LEU A 563 22.05 -25.65 11.72
N VAL A 564 20.92 -26.37 11.77
CA VAL A 564 19.73 -26.08 10.95
C VAL A 564 19.19 -24.68 11.26
N ASP A 565 19.11 -24.30 12.55
CA ASP A 565 18.63 -23.00 12.98
C ASP A 565 19.53 -21.86 12.47
N GLU A 566 20.86 -22.04 12.48
CA GLU A 566 21.78 -21.06 11.87
C GLU A 566 21.53 -20.91 10.37
N ILE A 567 21.48 -22.02 9.62
CA ILE A 567 21.30 -21.97 8.18
C ILE A 567 19.93 -21.36 7.84
N GLN A 568 18.87 -21.75 8.54
CA GLN A 568 17.53 -21.20 8.36
C GLN A 568 17.50 -19.71 8.68
N LYS A 569 18.15 -19.27 9.75
CA LYS A 569 18.27 -17.85 10.10
C LYS A 569 18.92 -17.04 8.98
N GLN A 570 19.99 -17.54 8.36
CA GLN A 570 20.63 -16.85 7.24
C GLN A 570 19.73 -16.82 5.99
N ILE A 571 19.01 -17.91 5.71
CA ILE A 571 18.01 -17.97 4.61
C ILE A 571 16.91 -16.93 4.83
N ASP A 572 16.39 -16.82 6.06
CA ASP A 572 15.30 -15.90 6.41
C ASP A 572 15.76 -14.43 6.44
N ALA A 573 17.05 -14.19 6.71
CA ALA A 573 17.65 -12.86 6.64
C ALA A 573 17.93 -12.39 5.20
N ASP A 574 18.12 -13.33 4.25
CA ASP A 574 18.47 -13.01 2.88
C ASP A 574 17.32 -12.31 2.13
N SER A 575 17.62 -11.17 1.53
CA SER A 575 16.63 -10.34 0.84
C SER A 575 15.98 -11.00 -0.38
N VAL A 576 16.63 -12.01 -0.97
CA VAL A 576 16.18 -12.72 -2.17
C VAL A 576 15.38 -13.98 -1.79
N LEU A 577 15.82 -14.70 -0.76
CA LEU A 577 15.24 -15.97 -0.34
C LEU A 577 14.12 -15.84 0.69
N LYS A 578 14.10 -14.80 1.54
CA LYS A 578 13.09 -14.64 2.61
C LYS A 578 11.64 -14.70 2.10
N GLY A 579 11.40 -14.24 0.87
CA GLY A 579 10.07 -14.28 0.23
C GLY A 579 9.74 -15.60 -0.46
N ARG A 580 10.68 -16.53 -0.54
CA ARG A 580 10.58 -17.79 -1.28
C ARG A 580 10.32 -19.02 -0.40
N GLY A 581 10.32 -18.85 0.93
CA GLY A 581 9.88 -19.88 1.88
C GLY A 581 10.71 -21.16 1.86
N VAL A 582 12.03 -21.03 1.65
CA VAL A 582 12.96 -22.17 1.63
C VAL A 582 13.13 -22.68 3.05
N THR A 583 13.03 -24.00 3.23
CA THR A 583 13.24 -24.66 4.51
C THR A 583 14.43 -25.60 4.44
N VAL A 584 15.25 -25.62 5.48
CA VAL A 584 16.32 -26.61 5.66
C VAL A 584 15.98 -27.56 6.81
N GLU A 585 16.27 -28.85 6.64
CA GLU A 585 16.09 -29.88 7.65
C GLU A 585 17.29 -30.81 7.72
N TRP A 586 17.56 -31.38 8.90
CA TRP A 586 18.50 -32.48 9.06
C TRP A 586 17.76 -33.81 9.04
N ILE A 587 18.10 -34.69 8.11
CA ILE A 587 17.54 -36.05 8.05
C ILE A 587 18.52 -37.02 8.70
N ASP A 588 18.13 -37.54 9.87
CA ASP A 588 18.88 -38.58 10.58
C ASP A 588 18.69 -39.96 9.89
N THR A 589 19.80 -40.67 9.71
CA THR A 589 19.88 -42.00 9.12
C THR A 589 20.47 -43.05 10.09
N GLY A 590 20.55 -42.73 11.39
CA GLY A 590 21.00 -43.61 12.44
C GLY A 590 22.48 -43.44 12.79
N GLY A 591 22.85 -42.25 13.26
CA GLY A 591 24.23 -41.86 13.67
C GLY A 591 24.99 -41.02 12.65
N ASN A 592 24.48 -41.01 11.42
CA ASN A 592 24.83 -40.07 10.36
C ASN A 592 23.54 -39.39 9.89
N GLY A 593 23.65 -38.31 9.13
CA GLY A 593 22.51 -37.69 8.47
C GLY A 593 22.93 -36.81 7.31
N TYR A 594 22.01 -36.00 6.80
CA TYR A 594 22.28 -35.04 5.73
C TYR A 594 21.35 -33.85 5.82
N LEU A 595 21.76 -32.73 5.23
CA LEU A 595 20.90 -31.56 5.07
C LEU A 595 20.00 -31.75 3.86
N LYS A 596 18.71 -31.45 4.01
CA LYS A 596 17.74 -31.38 2.92
C LYS A 596 17.14 -29.99 2.88
N PHE A 597 17.22 -29.37 1.70
CA PHE A 597 16.60 -28.09 1.42
C PHE A 597 15.33 -28.35 0.62
N THR A 598 14.26 -27.65 0.95
CA THR A 598 12.96 -27.76 0.27
C THR A 598 12.48 -26.37 -0.12
N SER A 599 12.03 -26.19 -1.36
CA SER A 599 11.55 -24.90 -1.85
C SER A 599 10.20 -24.56 -1.21
N GLY A 600 9.90 -23.27 -1.08
CA GLY A 600 8.58 -22.83 -0.63
C GLY A 600 7.50 -23.01 -1.69
N THR A 601 7.89 -23.11 -2.96
CA THR A 601 7.00 -23.22 -4.13
C THR A 601 6.72 -24.67 -4.50
N TYR A 602 5.69 -24.90 -5.32
CA TYR A 602 5.31 -26.21 -5.88
C TYR A 602 5.40 -26.14 -7.41
N GLY A 603 5.58 -27.29 -8.05
CA GLY A 603 5.55 -27.41 -9.51
C GLY A 603 6.90 -27.63 -10.16
N SER A 604 6.90 -27.80 -11.47
CA SER A 604 8.12 -28.02 -12.27
C SER A 604 9.09 -26.82 -12.28
N GLU A 605 8.60 -25.63 -11.95
CA GLU A 605 9.42 -24.43 -11.74
C GLU A 605 10.09 -24.41 -10.35
N SER A 606 9.63 -25.25 -9.41
CA SER A 606 10.17 -25.35 -8.07
C SER A 606 11.48 -26.13 -8.08
N LYS A 607 12.59 -25.46 -7.77
CA LYS A 607 13.93 -26.05 -7.88
C LYS A 607 14.84 -25.53 -6.79
N ILE A 608 15.69 -26.41 -6.26
CA ILE A 608 16.82 -25.99 -5.43
C ILE A 608 18.08 -26.62 -6.00
N ASP A 609 19.05 -25.77 -6.30
CA ASP A 609 20.39 -26.13 -6.69
C ASP A 609 21.40 -25.43 -5.80
N ILE A 610 22.56 -26.07 -5.65
CA ILE A 610 23.77 -25.40 -5.16
C ILE A 610 24.51 -24.84 -6.37
N ASP A 611 24.81 -23.55 -6.35
CA ASP A 611 25.48 -22.90 -7.48
C ASP A 611 26.96 -23.29 -7.54
N THR A 612 27.28 -24.30 -8.33
CA THR A 612 28.64 -24.77 -8.58
C THR A 612 29.50 -23.80 -9.41
N GLY A 613 28.94 -22.72 -9.93
CA GLY A 613 29.64 -21.70 -10.72
C GLY A 613 30.33 -20.61 -9.89
N LEU A 614 30.10 -20.57 -8.57
CA LEU A 614 30.64 -19.58 -7.64
C LEU A 614 31.39 -20.27 -6.49
N ASN A 615 32.31 -19.54 -5.84
CA ASN A 615 33.01 -20.08 -4.67
C ASN A 615 32.01 -20.23 -3.53
N ASN A 616 31.78 -21.46 -3.07
CA ASN A 616 30.82 -21.79 -2.04
C ASN A 616 31.49 -22.69 -0.99
N PRO A 617 32.37 -22.12 -0.16
CA PRO A 617 33.31 -22.90 0.63
C PRO A 617 32.64 -23.70 1.75
N ALA A 618 31.44 -23.31 2.20
CA ALA A 618 30.65 -24.06 3.17
C ALA A 618 30.16 -25.42 2.64
N ASP A 619 30.10 -25.62 1.31
CA ASP A 619 29.51 -26.84 0.72
C ASP A 619 30.19 -28.13 1.18
N ALA A 620 31.51 -28.11 1.36
CA ALA A 620 32.25 -29.31 1.75
C ALA A 620 31.94 -29.71 3.19
N VAL A 621 32.00 -28.74 4.11
CA VAL A 621 31.79 -28.96 5.55
C VAL A 621 30.31 -29.25 5.88
N LEU A 622 29.39 -28.68 5.09
CA LEU A 622 27.95 -28.94 5.18
C LEU A 622 27.49 -30.15 4.35
N GLY A 623 28.41 -30.86 3.69
CA GLY A 623 28.08 -32.07 2.93
C GLY A 623 27.20 -31.80 1.71
N LEU A 624 27.17 -30.58 1.18
CA LEU A 624 26.35 -30.17 0.03
C LEU A 624 27.01 -30.50 -1.31
N GLN A 625 28.31 -30.79 -1.32
CA GLN A 625 29.01 -31.23 -2.52
C GLN A 625 28.45 -32.56 -3.04
N ASN A 626 28.14 -32.64 -4.34
CA ASN A 626 27.55 -33.81 -4.99
C ASN A 626 26.20 -34.25 -4.39
N GLY A 627 25.45 -33.31 -3.82
CA GLY A 627 24.06 -33.53 -3.46
C GLY A 627 23.18 -33.80 -4.68
N THR A 628 21.95 -34.26 -4.43
CA THR A 628 20.97 -34.59 -5.46
C THR A 628 19.87 -33.52 -5.47
N ALA A 629 19.78 -32.78 -6.57
CA ALA A 629 18.64 -31.91 -6.86
C ALA A 629 17.50 -32.75 -7.45
N THR A 630 16.29 -32.57 -6.93
CA THR A 630 15.04 -33.12 -7.48
C THR A 630 14.11 -31.96 -7.77
N ASP A 631 13.72 -31.79 -9.03
CA ASP A 631 12.73 -30.79 -9.42
C ASP A 631 11.37 -31.11 -8.78
N GLY A 632 10.58 -30.08 -8.48
CA GLY A 632 9.18 -30.28 -8.14
C GLY A 632 8.37 -30.77 -9.34
N GLU A 633 7.14 -31.20 -9.09
CA GLU A 633 6.22 -31.64 -10.13
C GLU A 633 4.92 -30.84 -10.06
N ASP A 634 4.34 -30.54 -11.21
CA ASP A 634 3.03 -29.88 -11.28
C ASP A 634 1.91 -30.88 -10.98
N VAL A 635 0.81 -30.37 -10.44
CA VAL A 635 -0.43 -31.15 -10.35
C VAL A 635 -0.85 -31.61 -11.74
N ALA A 636 -1.31 -32.85 -11.89
CA ALA A 636 -1.88 -33.34 -13.13
C ALA A 636 -3.22 -34.01 -12.86
N GLY A 637 -4.16 -33.88 -13.81
CA GLY A 637 -5.49 -34.45 -13.63
C GLY A 637 -6.48 -34.04 -14.72
N THR A 638 -7.74 -34.38 -14.49
CA THR A 638 -8.88 -34.01 -15.33
C THR A 638 -9.97 -33.34 -14.50
N ILE A 639 -10.75 -32.49 -15.16
CA ILE A 639 -11.96 -31.90 -14.58
C ILE A 639 -13.13 -32.34 -15.47
N ASN A 640 -14.09 -33.03 -14.87
CA ASN A 640 -15.23 -33.65 -15.56
C ASN A 640 -14.82 -34.60 -16.72
N GLY A 641 -13.66 -35.26 -16.60
CA GLY A 641 -13.07 -36.09 -17.65
C GLY A 641 -12.42 -35.32 -18.81
N GLU A 642 -12.48 -33.98 -18.81
CA GLU A 642 -11.74 -33.13 -19.73
C GLU A 642 -10.33 -32.88 -19.20
N THR A 643 -9.33 -32.92 -20.08
CA THR A 643 -7.94 -32.66 -19.69
C THR A 643 -7.79 -31.25 -19.12
N ALA A 644 -7.03 -31.13 -18.04
CA ALA A 644 -6.71 -29.85 -17.42
C ALA A 644 -5.19 -29.64 -17.39
N GLU A 645 -4.78 -28.39 -17.49
CA GLU A 645 -3.37 -27.97 -17.42
C GLU A 645 -2.99 -27.69 -15.97
N GLY A 646 -1.90 -28.31 -15.53
CA GLY A 646 -1.32 -28.11 -14.22
C GLY A 646 -0.21 -27.08 -14.21
N LYS A 647 -0.21 -26.21 -13.21
CA LYS A 647 0.94 -25.34 -12.89
C LYS A 647 1.07 -25.18 -11.38
N GLY A 648 2.13 -25.74 -10.80
CA GLY A 648 2.28 -25.89 -9.36
C GLY A 648 1.08 -26.65 -8.80
N GLN A 649 0.38 -26.03 -7.85
CA GLN A 649 -0.85 -26.57 -7.28
C GLN A 649 -2.12 -26.18 -8.05
N GLU A 650 -2.02 -25.43 -9.14
CA GLU A 650 -3.18 -24.93 -9.88
C GLU A 650 -3.53 -25.87 -11.03
N LEU A 651 -4.78 -26.33 -11.07
CA LEU A 651 -5.32 -27.15 -12.15
C LEU A 651 -6.37 -26.33 -12.92
N THR A 652 -6.14 -26.12 -14.22
CA THR A 652 -6.93 -25.21 -15.06
C THR A 652 -7.53 -25.95 -16.24
N GLY A 653 -8.85 -25.85 -16.45
CA GLY A 653 -9.49 -26.38 -17.65
C GLY A 653 -9.05 -25.61 -18.90
N VAL A 654 -8.59 -26.33 -19.92
CA VAL A 654 -7.95 -25.78 -21.10
C VAL A 654 -8.93 -25.14 -22.07
N GLU A 655 -8.45 -24.21 -22.91
CA GLU A 655 -9.24 -23.61 -23.98
C GLU A 655 -9.72 -24.70 -24.96
N GLY A 656 -11.02 -24.68 -25.29
CA GLY A 656 -11.65 -25.68 -26.16
C GLY A 656 -12.38 -26.80 -25.42
N ASN A 657 -12.21 -26.93 -24.10
CA ASN A 657 -13.07 -27.77 -23.26
C ASN A 657 -14.53 -27.29 -23.36
N GLU A 658 -15.48 -28.22 -23.43
CA GLU A 658 -16.90 -27.92 -23.59
C GLU A 658 -17.49 -27.33 -22.29
N PHE A 659 -17.07 -27.85 -21.14
CA PHE A 659 -17.64 -27.49 -19.84
C PHE A 659 -16.69 -26.73 -18.94
N THR A 660 -15.41 -27.12 -18.93
CA THR A 660 -14.45 -26.71 -17.90
C THR A 660 -13.47 -25.63 -18.35
N ALA A 661 -13.55 -25.13 -19.59
CA ALA A 661 -12.68 -24.07 -20.07
C ALA A 661 -12.68 -22.87 -19.11
N GLY A 662 -11.48 -22.45 -18.70
CA GLY A 662 -11.28 -21.30 -17.81
C GLY A 662 -11.63 -21.53 -16.34
N LEU A 663 -12.06 -22.75 -15.96
CA LEU A 663 -12.21 -23.13 -14.55
C LEU A 663 -10.83 -23.40 -13.96
N LYS A 664 -10.51 -22.72 -12.87
CA LYS A 664 -9.24 -22.86 -12.16
C LYS A 664 -9.48 -23.33 -10.74
N LEU A 665 -8.78 -24.40 -10.37
CA LEU A 665 -8.82 -25.01 -9.04
C LEU A 665 -7.42 -24.98 -8.43
N ARG A 666 -7.33 -24.88 -7.11
CA ARG A 666 -6.10 -25.11 -6.34
C ARG A 666 -6.21 -26.45 -5.66
N ILE A 667 -5.17 -27.25 -5.82
CA ILE A 667 -5.10 -28.63 -5.37
C ILE A 667 -4.04 -28.74 -4.28
N ASN A 668 -4.50 -28.82 -3.04
CA ASN A 668 -3.69 -29.01 -1.83
C ASN A 668 -3.56 -30.50 -1.45
N LEU A 669 -3.85 -31.39 -2.39
CA LEU A 669 -3.67 -32.84 -2.24
C LEU A 669 -2.18 -33.18 -2.26
N THR A 670 -1.81 -34.23 -1.54
CA THR A 670 -0.45 -34.78 -1.52
C THR A 670 -0.50 -36.16 -2.16
N SER A 671 0.65 -36.74 -2.46
CA SER A 671 0.75 -38.08 -3.07
C SER A 671 0.09 -39.17 -2.20
N ALA A 672 -0.13 -38.92 -0.90
CA ALA A 672 -0.89 -39.82 0.00
C ALA A 672 -2.42 -39.71 -0.17
N HIS A 673 -2.92 -38.62 -0.73
CA HIS A 673 -4.34 -38.38 -0.99
C HIS A 673 -4.76 -38.83 -2.39
N VAL A 674 -3.82 -38.94 -3.32
CA VAL A 674 -4.07 -39.38 -4.70
C VAL A 674 -4.27 -40.90 -4.72
N GLY A 675 -5.44 -41.34 -5.18
CA GLY A 675 -5.88 -42.72 -5.09
C GLY A 675 -6.42 -43.27 -6.41
N ALA A 676 -6.95 -44.50 -6.38
CA ALA A 676 -7.68 -45.04 -7.51
C ALA A 676 -9.10 -44.45 -7.56
N GLY A 677 -9.26 -43.32 -8.24
CA GLY A 677 -10.54 -42.66 -8.52
C GLY A 677 -10.62 -41.23 -8.00
N ALA A 678 -11.68 -40.53 -8.40
CA ALA A 678 -11.84 -39.09 -8.18
C ALA A 678 -11.74 -38.64 -6.71
N GLU A 679 -11.03 -37.53 -6.50
CA GLU A 679 -10.76 -36.95 -5.19
C GLU A 679 -11.86 -36.02 -4.71
N GLY A 680 -12.76 -35.57 -5.59
CA GLY A 680 -13.91 -34.79 -5.19
C GLY A 680 -14.75 -34.25 -6.34
N PHE A 681 -15.77 -33.47 -5.99
CA PHE A 681 -16.59 -32.70 -6.92
C PHE A 681 -16.46 -31.22 -6.63
N VAL A 682 -16.39 -30.41 -7.69
CA VAL A 682 -16.48 -28.95 -7.61
C VAL A 682 -17.70 -28.47 -8.37
N THR A 683 -18.52 -27.63 -7.74
CA THR A 683 -19.70 -27.01 -8.36
C THR A 683 -19.43 -25.52 -8.52
N PRO A 684 -18.89 -25.07 -9.68
CA PRO A 684 -18.63 -23.66 -9.90
C PRO A 684 -19.93 -22.89 -10.06
N THR A 685 -19.93 -21.68 -9.49
CA THR A 685 -21.03 -20.73 -9.51
C THR A 685 -20.54 -19.40 -10.04
N LYS A 686 -21.42 -18.69 -10.74
CA LYS A 686 -21.19 -17.31 -11.16
C LYS A 686 -22.28 -16.43 -10.60
N GLY A 687 -21.94 -15.71 -9.54
CA GLY A 687 -22.79 -14.71 -8.95
C GLY A 687 -23.17 -13.60 -9.93
N ILE A 688 -24.08 -12.76 -9.46
CA ILE A 688 -24.73 -11.71 -10.24
C ILE A 688 -23.73 -10.66 -10.71
N ALA A 689 -22.76 -10.29 -9.88
CA ALA A 689 -21.72 -9.34 -10.28
C ALA A 689 -20.77 -9.96 -11.31
N ALA A 690 -20.32 -11.20 -11.11
CA ALA A 690 -19.49 -11.92 -12.09
C ALA A 690 -20.18 -11.99 -13.47
N LYS A 691 -21.42 -12.50 -13.50
CA LYS A 691 -22.21 -12.64 -14.73
C LYS A 691 -22.50 -11.30 -15.40
N THR A 692 -22.83 -10.28 -14.62
CA THR A 692 -23.06 -8.92 -15.15
C THR A 692 -21.74 -8.35 -15.68
N ASN A 693 -20.61 -8.59 -15.01
CA ASN A 693 -19.31 -8.13 -15.46
C ASN A 693 -18.90 -8.73 -16.81
N ASP A 694 -19.15 -10.03 -17.02
CA ASP A 694 -18.90 -10.71 -18.30
C ASP A 694 -19.70 -10.05 -19.43
N LEU A 695 -21.00 -9.82 -19.21
CA LEU A 695 -21.88 -9.12 -20.16
C LEU A 695 -21.39 -7.70 -20.44
N LEU A 696 -21.10 -6.92 -19.40
CA LEU A 696 -20.66 -5.53 -19.56
C LEU A 696 -19.31 -5.45 -20.26
N THR A 697 -18.43 -6.40 -20.00
CA THR A 697 -17.16 -6.53 -20.71
C THR A 697 -17.40 -6.81 -22.18
N SER A 698 -18.27 -7.76 -22.55
CA SER A 698 -18.56 -8.02 -23.96
C SER A 698 -19.18 -6.81 -24.69
N LEU A 699 -19.94 -5.96 -24.00
CA LEU A 699 -20.50 -4.73 -24.57
C LEU A 699 -19.44 -3.63 -24.76
N THR A 700 -18.52 -3.47 -23.81
CA THR A 700 -17.57 -2.34 -23.70
C THR A 700 -16.16 -2.62 -24.20
N ARG A 701 -15.91 -3.79 -24.79
CA ARG A 701 -14.59 -4.07 -25.38
C ARG A 701 -14.25 -3.05 -26.44
N ALA A 702 -13.06 -2.44 -26.32
CA ALA A 702 -12.66 -1.27 -27.09
C ALA A 702 -12.62 -1.49 -28.62
N VAL A 703 -12.40 -2.73 -29.08
CA VAL A 703 -12.21 -3.03 -30.51
C VAL A 703 -13.41 -3.75 -31.11
N ASP A 704 -13.93 -4.77 -30.42
CA ASP A 704 -14.93 -5.71 -30.92
C ASP A 704 -16.23 -5.71 -30.09
N GLY A 705 -16.32 -4.86 -29.07
CA GLY A 705 -17.52 -4.69 -28.26
C GLY A 705 -18.71 -4.18 -29.08
N THR A 706 -19.92 -4.38 -28.56
CA THR A 706 -21.16 -3.94 -29.23
C THR A 706 -21.16 -2.43 -29.47
N PHE A 707 -20.75 -1.62 -28.48
CA PHE A 707 -20.69 -0.16 -28.64
C PHE A 707 -19.67 0.25 -29.69
N ALA A 708 -18.43 -0.25 -29.60
CA ALA A 708 -17.37 0.03 -30.56
C ALA A 708 -17.80 -0.27 -32.01
N ARG A 709 -18.43 -1.43 -32.24
CA ARG A 709 -18.94 -1.83 -33.56
C ARG A 709 -20.06 -0.93 -34.06
N GLN A 710 -21.03 -0.59 -33.21
CA GLN A 710 -22.15 0.27 -33.61
C GLN A 710 -21.72 1.70 -33.87
N ILE A 711 -20.92 2.28 -32.96
CA ILE A 711 -20.38 3.64 -33.11
C ILE A 711 -19.56 3.72 -34.40
N SER A 712 -18.66 2.78 -34.66
CA SER A 712 -17.87 2.76 -35.90
C SER A 712 -18.75 2.63 -37.15
N ASN A 713 -19.83 1.86 -37.11
CA ASN A 713 -20.77 1.75 -38.23
C ASN A 713 -21.49 3.08 -38.52
N TYR A 714 -21.96 3.78 -37.49
CA TYR A 714 -22.59 5.09 -37.67
C TYR A 714 -21.58 6.17 -38.08
N GLU A 715 -20.35 6.16 -37.54
CA GLU A 715 -19.27 7.07 -37.93
C GLU A 715 -18.93 6.93 -39.42
N LYS A 716 -18.83 5.70 -39.93
CA LYS A 716 -18.65 5.44 -41.37
C LYS A 716 -19.83 5.94 -42.21
N GLN A 717 -21.06 5.81 -41.73
CA GLN A 717 -22.22 6.33 -42.45
C GLN A 717 -22.24 7.87 -42.48
N VAL A 718 -21.81 8.52 -41.39
CA VAL A 718 -21.65 9.98 -41.33
C VAL A 718 -20.58 10.44 -42.32
N GLU A 719 -19.46 9.74 -42.42
CA GLU A 719 -18.38 10.01 -43.38
C GLU A 719 -18.88 9.89 -44.82
N VAL A 720 -19.55 8.78 -45.18
CA VAL A 720 -20.11 8.59 -46.53
C VAL A 720 -21.16 9.66 -46.87
N LEU A 721 -21.97 10.11 -45.90
CA LEU A 721 -22.90 11.20 -46.12
C LEU A 721 -22.18 12.54 -46.33
N ALA A 722 -21.12 12.81 -45.56
CA ALA A 722 -20.29 14.01 -45.69
C ALA A 722 -19.68 14.10 -47.09
N ASP A 723 -19.10 13.00 -47.58
CA ASP A 723 -18.52 12.93 -48.92
C ASP A 723 -19.56 13.23 -50.00
N ARG A 724 -20.77 12.65 -49.89
CA ARG A 724 -21.85 12.89 -50.85
C ARG A 724 -22.36 14.32 -50.84
N ILE A 725 -22.40 14.97 -49.67
CA ILE A 725 -22.75 16.38 -49.54
C ILE A 725 -21.67 17.24 -50.22
N SER A 726 -20.39 16.95 -49.95
CA SER A 726 -19.26 17.63 -50.58
C SER A 726 -19.29 17.52 -52.10
N ASP A 727 -19.52 16.32 -52.64
CA ASP A 727 -19.65 16.09 -54.09
C ASP A 727 -20.80 16.91 -54.71
N ILE A 728 -21.94 17.04 -54.01
CA ILE A 728 -23.06 17.85 -54.49
C ILE A 728 -22.67 19.33 -54.50
N ASP A 729 -22.06 19.82 -53.43
CA ASP A 729 -21.68 21.21 -53.29
C ASP A 729 -20.60 21.63 -54.30
N GLU A 730 -19.61 20.78 -54.55
CA GLU A 730 -18.60 21.00 -55.60
C GLU A 730 -19.24 21.07 -56.99
N ARG A 731 -20.16 20.14 -57.31
CA ARG A 731 -20.87 20.14 -58.59
C ARG A 731 -21.74 21.39 -58.77
N LEU A 732 -22.40 21.84 -57.70
CA LEU A 732 -23.20 23.06 -57.71
C LEU A 732 -22.33 24.30 -57.86
N ALA A 733 -21.14 24.34 -57.26
CA ALA A 733 -20.17 25.41 -57.47
C ALA A 733 -19.72 25.51 -58.94
N VAL A 734 -19.36 24.38 -59.56
CA VAL A 734 -19.01 24.35 -61.00
C VAL A 734 -20.20 24.77 -61.88
N ARG A 735 -21.42 24.35 -61.52
CA ARG A 735 -22.64 24.74 -62.24
C ARG A 735 -22.90 26.24 -62.12
N ARG A 736 -22.68 26.82 -60.95
CA ARG A 736 -22.80 28.26 -60.70
C ARG A 736 -21.87 29.05 -61.62
N ASP A 737 -20.59 28.68 -61.68
CA ASP A 737 -19.61 29.32 -62.56
C ASP A 737 -19.99 29.21 -64.03
N THR A 738 -20.47 28.03 -64.45
CA THR A 738 -20.94 27.80 -65.82
C THR A 738 -22.13 28.68 -66.18
N LEU A 739 -23.12 28.79 -65.28
CA LEU A 739 -24.31 29.62 -65.49
C LEU A 739 -23.93 31.11 -65.54
N LEU A 740 -23.07 31.59 -64.64
CA LEU A 740 -22.56 32.96 -64.66
C LEU A 740 -21.86 33.28 -65.99
N LEU A 741 -21.05 32.36 -66.52
CA LEU A 741 -20.40 32.51 -67.82
C LEU A 741 -21.41 32.57 -68.98
N GLN A 742 -22.44 31.71 -68.96
CA GLN A 742 -23.51 31.72 -69.97
C GLN A 742 -24.30 33.04 -69.95
N PHE A 743 -24.67 33.52 -68.77
CA PHE A 743 -25.34 34.81 -68.62
C PHE A 743 -24.46 35.96 -69.10
N PHE A 744 -23.17 35.96 -68.77
CA PHE A 744 -22.22 36.95 -69.26
C PHE A 744 -22.12 36.97 -70.81
N GLN A 745 -22.06 35.80 -71.45
CA GLN A 745 -22.04 35.69 -72.91
C GLN A 745 -23.35 36.19 -73.54
N MET A 746 -24.50 35.87 -72.94
CA MET A 746 -25.80 36.37 -73.39
C MET A 746 -25.93 37.88 -73.25
N GLU A 747 -25.47 38.45 -72.13
CA GLU A 747 -25.44 39.90 -71.91
C GLU A 747 -24.54 40.61 -72.93
N THR A 748 -23.40 40.00 -73.28
CA THR A 748 -22.50 40.53 -74.31
C THR A 748 -23.17 40.50 -75.69
N ALA A 749 -23.84 39.40 -76.05
CA ALA A 749 -24.58 39.28 -77.30
C ALA A 749 -25.77 40.26 -77.37
N LEU A 750 -26.52 40.43 -76.28
CA LEU A 750 -27.60 41.41 -76.16
C LEU A 750 -27.08 42.85 -76.31
N GLY A 751 -25.93 43.16 -75.69
CA GLY A 751 -25.25 44.44 -75.87
C GLY A 751 -24.88 44.70 -77.34
N GLN A 752 -24.34 43.68 -78.03
CA GLN A 752 -24.06 43.77 -79.47
C GLN A 752 -25.32 43.96 -80.31
N LEU A 753 -26.39 43.20 -80.03
CA LEU A 753 -27.67 43.33 -80.73
C LEU A 753 -28.33 44.70 -80.49
N ASN A 754 -28.29 45.21 -79.27
CA ASN A 754 -28.76 46.55 -78.95
C ASN A 754 -27.93 47.61 -79.70
N SER A 755 -26.60 47.46 -79.76
CA SER A 755 -25.75 48.36 -80.54
C SER A 755 -26.04 48.30 -82.05
N GLN A 756 -26.33 47.11 -82.60
CA GLN A 756 -26.75 46.93 -83.99
C GLN A 756 -28.13 47.53 -84.24
N ARG A 757 -29.08 47.32 -83.33
CA ARG A 757 -30.41 47.94 -83.38
C ARG A 757 -30.29 49.46 -83.38
N ASP A 758 -29.47 50.02 -82.50
CA ASP A 758 -29.26 51.47 -82.42
C ASP A 758 -28.51 52.01 -83.65
N PHE A 759 -27.61 51.21 -84.25
CA PHE A 759 -27.02 51.50 -85.55
C PHE A 759 -28.05 51.49 -86.69
N LEU A 760 -28.88 50.46 -86.78
CA LEU A 760 -29.95 50.34 -87.77
C LEU A 760 -30.99 51.45 -87.60
N ASN A 761 -31.38 51.79 -86.37
CA ASN A 761 -32.27 52.90 -86.07
C ASN A 761 -31.66 54.23 -86.52
N ARG A 762 -30.35 54.45 -86.31
CA ARG A 762 -29.64 55.64 -86.83
C ARG A 762 -29.61 55.67 -88.36
N GLN A 763 -29.39 54.53 -89.02
CA GLN A 763 -29.44 54.45 -90.48
C GLN A 763 -30.86 54.69 -91.03
N LEU A 764 -31.89 54.09 -90.44
CA LEU A 764 -33.30 54.28 -90.79
C LEU A 764 -33.74 55.73 -90.57
N ALA A 765 -33.34 56.37 -89.47
CA ALA A 765 -33.57 57.79 -89.23
C ALA A 765 -32.86 58.67 -90.28
N GLY A 766 -31.65 58.29 -90.69
CA GLY A 766 -30.93 58.93 -91.79
C GLY A 766 -31.65 58.80 -93.14
N ILE A 767 -32.22 57.62 -93.45
CA ILE A 767 -33.01 57.37 -94.66
C ILE A 767 -34.31 58.18 -94.64
N ASN A 768 -35.01 58.25 -93.50
CA ASN A 768 -36.24 59.02 -93.35
C ASN A 768 -36.01 60.53 -93.53
N ASN A 769 -34.89 61.04 -93.02
CA ASN A 769 -34.49 62.44 -93.23
C ASN A 769 -34.12 62.73 -94.71
N ASN A 770 -33.51 61.79 -95.42
CA ASN A 770 -33.21 61.94 -96.84
C ASN A 770 -34.47 61.86 -97.73
N TRP A 771 -35.46 61.02 -97.39
CA TRP A 771 -36.73 60.95 -98.12
C TRP A 771 -37.61 62.20 -97.90
N GLY A 772 -37.55 62.81 -96.71
CA GLY A 772 -38.25 64.07 -96.43
C GLY A 772 -37.72 65.28 -97.23
N LEU A 773 -36.48 65.23 -97.70
CA LEU A 773 -35.90 66.30 -98.54
C LEU A 773 -36.29 66.14 -100.02
N ILE A 774 -36.39 64.91 -100.53
CA ILE A 774 -36.67 64.66 -101.95
C ILE A 774 -38.13 64.96 -102.33
N GLN A 775 -39.08 64.87 -101.40
CA GLN A 775 -40.48 65.25 -101.68
C GLN A 775 -40.76 66.75 -101.63
N LYS A 776 -39.80 67.60 -101.23
CA LYS A 776 -40.00 69.06 -101.23
C LYS A 776 -39.58 69.77 -102.51
N ASP A 777 -38.91 69.06 -103.44
CA ASP A 777 -38.46 69.60 -104.72
C ASP A 777 -39.30 69.11 -105.93
N ASN A 778 -40.60 68.84 -105.73
CA ASN A 778 -41.57 68.72 -106.82
C ASN A 778 -42.75 69.68 -106.63
#